data_AF-A0A0E9NIJ8-F1
#
_entry.id   AF-A0A0E9NIJ8-F1
#
_cell.length_a   1.000
_cell.length_b   1.000
_cell.length_c   1.000
_cell.angle_alpha   90.00
_cell.angle_beta   90.00
_cell.angle_gamma   90.00
#
_symmetry.space_group_name_H-M   'P 1'
#
loop_
_entity.id
_entity.type
_entity.pdbx_description
1 polymer ?
#
loop_
_entity_poly.entity_id
_entity_poly.type
_entity_poly.pdbx_seq_one_letter_code
_entity_poly.pdbx_strand_id
1 'polypeptide(L)'
;MFRSVPPLCKHLRLSPRVAEALRTKAPVVALESTIVTHGMPYPENLAMARDVEAVVRRNGAEPATVAVLDGVCHVGLTDEALESLAKIGTKAHKVSRRDMAVVTSKSLTGGTTVSGTMILAHQAGIKVFVTGGIGGVHRDAQNTMDVSADLLELSRTPVAVICAGPKAILDIPRTMEVLETHGVTVATISNANNAFSTDIPAFWTQSSGVMSPTTVADAEEAARIIHAGHSMGLTSSTLICNPIPPRFALPEALINNAINTALRVAEQRGIKGKDITPFLLRAVKELTKGKSLEANIGLVMWNAEIGARIAKEVARLDGWKDETVLRVAEEPVKGRTVAKDEAPLLVVGSVAMDATSTLSASASSALQLHTSHPGRTITTPGGVGLNLATAAAFCGVKDVRLVSRVGSDESGKALLEHMDKFGLDTSGVKIVEGESTGRYTAVHDQHGELVVAIADMNAAEHIAAEDVAREIERAKPRWVCLDGNLSPDTIASTVKAGRASKANVFFEPTSAPKSGRLFSSTKTRLPLGCISVAKPNTLELEAMFEAARTNEYFADEGWWQIIDGLGTGPQFRRDVEVLFRTHPMLRTSGLFEAGLVQQAVHLLPYVPVLLITLGRLGVIAVQLLPPESGIAPTSVKDGRIVARGLSGDVCIQWYPPVAELGEGEIVSVSGAGDSFAAAVLAELVREPGFELGKLVERGQRAAVLSLKSNGAVSEELKMLKPSTNSIMLPMEGHLHKYSESPALTAFESGDLSSGSLLLFIGGLTDGYLTVGFIPTLAEWCNSRNWAFAQVHLSTSYGGYGVGGLDGDVEEIERCVKYFGHEVGKRRIVLVGHSTGCQDIIHLLLTKGEGLPEVLKGVVLQAPVSDREYIASQMKQEVYDGYVELARTMKAVEDGQEIMPRKVCDVIGGAPITADRFWSLAAKGGQDDYFSSDLEKDERPWSRLPEDMPLLAVYSDEDEYVREQVDKQMLLDTWKKDCPSDATFVLLPRARHDIGEEGSEQVKTFLQHLETFVDKI
;
A
#
# COMPACT_ATOMS: atom_id res chain seq x y z
N MET A 1 4.20 -12.34 13.44
CA MET A 1 4.41 -13.21 12.27
C MET A 1 4.74 -14.64 12.74
N PHE A 2 3.75 -15.44 13.17
CA PHE A 2 4.00 -16.87 13.44
C PHE A 2 3.79 -17.61 12.11
N ARG A 3 4.87 -17.95 11.41
CA ARG A 3 4.84 -18.75 10.17
C ARG A 3 4.05 -20.04 10.43
N SER A 4 2.89 -20.21 9.80
CA SER A 4 2.21 -21.50 9.78
C SER A 4 3.06 -22.47 8.98
N VAL A 5 3.59 -23.47 9.69
CA VAL A 5 4.18 -24.68 9.13
C VAL A 5 3.21 -25.25 8.07
N PRO A 6 3.69 -25.69 6.88
CA PRO A 6 2.84 -26.33 5.88
C PRO A 6 2.01 -27.43 6.56
N PRO A 7 0.72 -27.66 6.18
CA PRO A 7 -0.04 -28.76 6.76
C PRO A 7 0.78 -30.04 6.61
N LEU A 8 1.12 -30.68 7.74
CA LEU A 8 1.95 -31.88 7.79
C LEU A 8 1.38 -32.88 6.77
N CYS A 9 2.20 -33.25 5.80
CA CYS A 9 1.89 -34.31 4.84
C CYS A 9 1.31 -35.51 5.61
N LYS A 10 0.27 -36.18 5.09
CA LYS A 10 -0.29 -37.42 5.70
C LYS A 10 0.76 -38.52 5.91
N HIS A 11 1.95 -38.36 5.31
CA HIS A 11 3.12 -39.22 5.44
C HIS A 11 4.22 -38.69 6.37
N LEU A 12 4.07 -37.54 7.04
CA LEU A 12 5.08 -36.94 7.92
C LEU A 12 4.76 -37.20 9.41
N ARG A 13 5.70 -37.79 10.15
CA ARG A 13 5.63 -38.00 11.60
C ARG A 13 6.77 -37.29 12.32
N LEU A 14 6.42 -36.52 13.34
CA LEU A 14 7.39 -35.94 14.28
C LEU A 14 7.59 -36.87 15.48
N SER A 15 8.81 -36.97 15.99
CA SER A 15 9.02 -37.57 17.32
C SER A 15 8.38 -36.68 18.41
N PRO A 16 7.96 -37.24 19.56
CA PRO A 16 7.41 -36.44 20.66
C PRO A 16 8.33 -35.31 21.12
N ARG A 17 9.65 -35.54 21.15
CA ARG A 17 10.63 -34.51 21.55
C ARG A 17 10.73 -33.37 20.55
N VAL A 18 10.76 -33.68 19.25
CA VAL A 18 10.81 -32.65 18.19
C VAL A 18 9.49 -31.87 18.15
N ALA A 19 8.35 -32.56 18.26
CA ALA A 19 7.04 -31.90 18.33
C ALA A 19 6.95 -30.94 19.52
N GLU A 20 7.43 -31.36 20.70
CA GLU A 20 7.47 -30.51 21.88
C GLU A 20 8.41 -29.32 21.71
N ALA A 21 9.63 -29.54 21.22
CA ALA A 21 10.61 -28.47 20.99
C ALA A 21 10.06 -27.42 20.01
N LEU A 22 9.42 -27.84 18.92
CA LEU A 22 8.78 -26.92 17.97
C LEU A 22 7.60 -26.16 18.62
N ARG A 23 6.77 -26.84 19.41
CA ARG A 23 5.63 -26.25 20.13
C ARG A 23 6.08 -25.17 21.12
N THR A 24 7.19 -25.39 21.82
CA THR A 24 7.75 -24.45 22.80
C THR A 24 8.74 -23.46 22.18
N LYS A 25 8.92 -23.46 20.85
CA LYS A 25 9.94 -22.68 20.14
C LYS A 25 11.37 -22.89 20.64
N ALA A 26 11.67 -24.08 21.18
CA ALA A 26 13.03 -24.45 21.52
C ALA A 26 13.86 -24.67 20.22
N PRO A 27 15.18 -24.47 20.26
CA PRO A 27 16.04 -24.68 19.09
C PRO A 27 15.99 -26.14 18.63
N VAL A 28 15.82 -26.37 17.33
CA VAL A 28 15.84 -27.71 16.72
C VAL A 28 16.84 -27.74 15.57
N VAL A 29 17.64 -28.79 15.50
CA VAL A 29 18.62 -29.02 14.42
C VAL A 29 18.26 -30.32 13.69
N ALA A 30 17.94 -30.22 12.41
CA ALA A 30 17.78 -31.40 11.56
C ALA A 30 19.12 -32.08 11.31
N LEU A 31 19.10 -33.41 11.16
CA LEU A 31 20.26 -34.25 10.82
C LEU A 31 19.86 -35.23 9.71
N GLU A 32 20.72 -35.41 8.71
CA GLU A 32 20.46 -36.36 7.62
C GLU A 32 20.76 -37.80 8.05
N SER A 33 20.12 -38.77 7.40
CA SER A 33 20.34 -40.21 7.67
C SER A 33 21.10 -40.94 6.56
N THR A 34 21.39 -40.30 5.42
CA THR A 34 22.31 -40.87 4.42
C THR A 34 23.70 -41.08 5.00
N ILE A 35 24.17 -40.20 5.88
CA ILE A 35 25.46 -40.37 6.56
C ILE A 35 25.48 -41.60 7.47
N VAL A 36 24.33 -41.93 8.08
CA VAL A 36 24.15 -43.12 8.95
C VAL A 36 24.08 -44.41 8.11
N THR A 37 23.34 -44.39 7.01
CA THR A 37 23.09 -45.60 6.19
C THR A 37 24.20 -45.90 5.17
N HIS A 38 24.78 -44.86 4.56
CA HIS A 38 25.73 -44.98 3.45
C HIS A 38 27.10 -44.32 3.73
N GLY A 39 27.23 -43.55 4.82
CA GLY A 39 28.46 -42.84 5.15
C GLY A 39 29.46 -43.65 5.96
N MET A 40 28.99 -44.54 6.85
CA MET A 40 29.83 -45.32 7.77
C MET A 40 29.28 -46.76 7.96
N PRO A 41 30.13 -47.76 8.27
CA PRO A 41 29.68 -49.11 8.61
C PRO A 41 29.08 -49.18 10.02
N TYR A 42 28.35 -50.25 10.31
CA TYR A 42 27.87 -50.58 11.66
C TYR A 42 28.95 -51.34 12.45
N PRO A 43 29.17 -51.03 13.74
CA PRO A 43 28.38 -50.14 14.62
C PRO A 43 28.83 -48.67 14.65
N GLU A 44 29.87 -48.28 13.91
CA GLU A 44 30.44 -46.93 13.96
C GLU A 44 29.44 -45.85 13.51
N ASN A 45 28.56 -46.17 12.55
CA ASN A 45 27.50 -45.28 12.08
C ASN A 45 26.49 -44.91 13.17
N LEU A 46 26.11 -45.87 14.02
CA LEU A 46 25.19 -45.67 15.13
C LEU A 46 25.86 -44.88 16.25
N ALA A 47 27.12 -45.22 16.58
CA ALA A 47 27.90 -44.48 17.56
C ALA A 47 28.03 -43.01 17.16
N MET A 48 28.43 -42.75 15.91
CA MET A 48 28.53 -41.39 15.38
C MET A 48 27.18 -40.66 15.40
N ALA A 49 26.08 -41.31 14.99
CA ALA A 49 24.76 -40.67 15.01
C ALA A 49 24.33 -40.27 16.44
N ARG A 50 24.52 -41.18 17.42
CA ARG A 50 24.24 -40.90 18.84
C ARG A 50 25.12 -39.78 19.39
N ASP A 51 26.40 -39.77 19.05
CA ASP A 51 27.35 -38.73 19.47
C ASP A 51 26.97 -37.36 18.91
N VAL A 52 26.58 -37.29 17.63
CA VAL A 52 26.09 -36.06 16.99
C VAL A 52 24.82 -35.56 17.67
N GLU A 53 23.83 -36.44 17.91
CA GLU A 53 22.63 -36.07 18.65
C GLU A 53 22.96 -35.56 20.07
N ALA A 54 23.93 -36.17 20.75
CA ALA A 54 24.38 -35.74 22.07
C ALA A 54 25.07 -34.37 22.04
N VAL A 55 25.87 -34.07 21.01
CA VAL A 55 26.49 -32.75 20.80
C VAL A 55 25.45 -31.67 20.60
N VAL A 56 24.44 -31.93 19.75
CA VAL A 56 23.33 -30.99 19.53
C VAL A 56 22.60 -30.69 20.84
N ARG A 57 22.24 -31.74 21.61
CA ARG A 57 21.58 -31.59 22.92
C ARG A 57 22.42 -30.82 23.93
N ARG A 58 23.72 -31.13 24.05
CA ARG A 58 24.63 -30.43 24.99
C ARG A 58 24.78 -28.95 24.67
N ASN A 59 24.63 -28.56 23.40
CA ASN A 59 24.70 -27.18 22.94
C ASN A 59 23.34 -26.47 22.93
N GLY A 60 22.29 -27.08 23.50
CA GLY A 60 21.02 -26.41 23.77
C GLY A 60 19.99 -26.47 22.64
N ALA A 61 20.10 -27.44 21.74
CA ALA A 61 19.09 -27.71 20.71
C ALA A 61 18.61 -29.16 20.75
N GLU A 62 17.39 -29.44 20.30
CA GLU A 62 16.91 -30.82 20.11
C GLU A 62 17.31 -31.31 18.71
N PRO A 63 17.98 -32.47 18.59
CA PRO A 63 18.27 -33.08 17.31
C PRO A 63 17.04 -33.73 16.69
N ALA A 64 16.90 -33.58 15.38
CA ALA A 64 15.86 -34.20 14.57
C ALA A 64 16.50 -35.01 13.44
N THR A 65 16.93 -36.23 13.72
CA THR A 65 17.40 -37.16 12.67
C THR A 65 16.23 -37.50 11.74
N VAL A 66 16.39 -37.25 10.45
CA VAL A 66 15.34 -37.37 9.42
C VAL A 66 15.55 -38.62 8.60
N ALA A 67 14.52 -39.44 8.39
CA ALA A 67 14.56 -40.63 7.55
C ALA A 67 13.17 -41.00 7.00
N VAL A 68 13.10 -41.91 6.04
CA VAL A 68 11.83 -42.56 5.65
C VAL A 68 11.84 -43.98 6.18
N LEU A 69 10.87 -44.34 7.02
CA LEU A 69 10.71 -45.67 7.60
C LEU A 69 9.39 -46.26 7.13
N ASP A 70 9.44 -47.38 6.42
CA ASP A 70 8.28 -48.10 5.90
C ASP A 70 7.29 -47.18 5.15
N GLY A 71 7.85 -46.26 4.35
CA GLY A 71 7.12 -45.26 3.56
C GLY A 71 6.59 -44.05 4.34
N VAL A 72 6.88 -43.94 5.64
CA VAL A 72 6.54 -42.78 6.48
C VAL A 72 7.78 -41.91 6.63
N CYS A 73 7.66 -40.61 6.35
CA CYS A 73 8.70 -39.62 6.58
C CYS A 73 8.76 -39.28 8.07
N HIS A 74 9.87 -39.61 8.74
CA HIS A 74 10.10 -39.31 10.15
C HIS A 74 11.04 -38.12 10.32
N VAL A 75 10.69 -37.20 11.22
CA VAL A 75 11.52 -36.09 11.65
C VAL A 75 11.75 -36.20 13.16
N GLY A 76 12.97 -36.61 13.52
CA GLY A 76 13.32 -37.14 14.83
C GLY A 76 13.05 -38.65 14.87
N LEU A 77 14.09 -39.44 15.09
CA LEU A 77 14.01 -40.87 15.30
C LEU A 77 14.06 -41.20 16.80
N THR A 78 13.41 -42.28 17.21
CA THR A 78 13.71 -42.88 18.51
C THR A 78 15.07 -43.59 18.41
N ASP A 79 15.70 -43.86 19.56
CA ASP A 79 17.00 -44.56 19.58
C ASP A 79 16.88 -45.96 18.94
N GLU A 80 15.75 -46.65 19.14
CA GLU A 80 15.47 -47.94 18.52
C GLU A 80 15.32 -47.83 16.99
N ALA A 81 14.63 -46.79 16.51
CA ALA A 81 14.46 -46.55 15.08
C ALA A 81 15.79 -46.16 14.41
N LEU A 82 16.62 -45.37 15.09
CA LEU A 82 17.97 -45.01 14.66
C LEU A 82 18.88 -46.24 14.60
N GLU A 83 18.85 -47.09 15.62
CA GLU A 83 19.60 -48.35 15.66
C GLU A 83 19.14 -49.31 14.56
N SER A 84 17.84 -49.43 14.33
CA SER A 84 17.28 -50.22 13.22
C SER A 84 17.79 -49.73 11.87
N LEU A 85 17.71 -48.41 11.61
CA LEU A 85 18.19 -47.80 10.37
C LEU A 85 19.70 -48.00 10.18
N ALA A 86 20.49 -47.87 11.24
CA ALA A 86 21.93 -48.10 11.22
C ALA A 86 22.31 -49.55 10.91
N LYS A 87 21.55 -50.54 11.42
CA LYS A 87 21.74 -51.97 11.12
C LYS A 87 21.36 -52.32 9.68
N ILE A 88 20.32 -51.67 9.13
CA ILE A 88 19.95 -51.84 7.71
C ILE A 88 21.10 -51.38 6.79
N GLY A 89 21.75 -50.27 7.15
CA GLY A 89 22.93 -49.75 6.44
C GLY A 89 22.65 -49.51 4.95
N THR A 90 23.56 -49.96 4.08
CA THR A 90 23.49 -49.74 2.62
C THR A 90 22.34 -50.47 1.93
N LYS A 91 21.57 -51.31 2.64
CA LYS A 91 20.33 -51.90 2.11
C LYS A 91 19.16 -50.91 2.13
N ALA A 92 19.25 -49.83 2.91
CA ALA A 92 18.28 -48.76 2.91
C ALA A 92 18.34 -47.99 1.58
N HIS A 93 17.21 -47.48 1.11
CA HIS A 93 17.22 -46.61 -0.07
C HIS A 93 17.91 -45.28 0.25
N LYS A 94 18.75 -44.78 -0.65
CA LYS A 94 19.26 -43.40 -0.58
C LYS A 94 18.19 -42.47 -1.15
N VAL A 95 17.64 -41.58 -0.33
CA VAL A 95 16.43 -40.81 -0.66
C VAL A 95 16.76 -39.33 -0.90
N SER A 96 16.81 -38.94 -2.17
CA SER A 96 16.82 -37.53 -2.59
C SER A 96 15.39 -37.05 -2.92
N ARG A 97 15.21 -35.78 -3.34
CA ARG A 97 13.91 -35.21 -3.75
C ARG A 97 13.12 -36.13 -4.67
N ARG A 98 13.75 -36.65 -5.74
CA ARG A 98 13.09 -37.50 -6.74
C ARG A 98 12.69 -38.88 -6.23
N ASP A 99 13.38 -39.38 -5.20
CA ASP A 99 13.20 -40.72 -4.68
C ASP A 99 12.08 -40.77 -3.64
N MET A 100 11.76 -39.62 -3.03
CA MET A 100 10.82 -39.49 -1.92
C MET A 100 9.46 -40.13 -2.23
N ALA A 101 8.85 -39.79 -3.36
CA ALA A 101 7.55 -40.35 -3.77
C ALA A 101 7.59 -41.86 -4.02
N VAL A 102 8.71 -42.38 -4.53
CA VAL A 102 8.87 -43.82 -4.81
C VAL A 102 9.02 -44.60 -3.51
N VAL A 103 9.81 -44.09 -2.57
CA VAL A 103 10.06 -44.74 -1.28
C VAL A 103 8.81 -44.71 -0.41
N THR A 104 8.08 -43.60 -0.39
CA THR A 104 6.81 -43.48 0.36
C THR A 104 5.71 -44.37 -0.22
N SER A 105 5.49 -44.34 -1.54
CA SER A 105 4.42 -45.13 -2.19
C SER A 105 4.63 -46.65 -2.07
N LYS A 106 5.87 -47.11 -2.03
CA LYS A 106 6.21 -48.53 -1.92
C LYS A 106 6.41 -49.02 -0.48
N SER A 107 6.14 -48.18 0.52
CA SER A 107 6.37 -48.50 1.94
C SER A 107 7.81 -48.96 2.22
N LEU A 108 8.80 -48.31 1.59
CA LEU A 108 10.21 -48.66 1.71
C LEU A 108 10.90 -47.83 2.80
N THR A 109 12.00 -48.37 3.33
CA THR A 109 12.87 -47.67 4.29
C THR A 109 14.08 -47.08 3.58
N GLY A 110 14.41 -45.82 3.89
CA GLY A 110 15.49 -45.08 3.26
C GLY A 110 16.08 -43.96 4.10
N GLY A 111 17.39 -43.76 3.94
CA GLY A 111 18.10 -42.63 4.51
C GLY A 111 18.03 -41.41 3.59
N THR A 112 17.66 -40.25 4.12
CA THR A 112 17.51 -39.00 3.35
C THR A 112 18.85 -38.34 3.09
N THR A 113 19.07 -37.82 1.89
CA THR A 113 20.24 -36.98 1.55
C THR A 113 20.03 -35.57 2.11
N VAL A 114 20.99 -34.65 1.88
CA VAL A 114 20.82 -33.22 2.14
C VAL A 114 19.50 -32.72 1.52
N SER A 115 19.28 -32.90 0.22
CA SER A 115 18.02 -32.48 -0.42
C SER A 115 16.76 -33.07 0.23
N GLY A 116 16.71 -34.39 0.48
CA GLY A 116 15.54 -35.03 1.11
C GLY A 116 15.31 -34.55 2.55
N THR A 117 16.40 -34.31 3.29
CA THR A 117 16.36 -33.83 4.67
C THR A 117 15.85 -32.40 4.74
N MET A 118 16.32 -31.52 3.86
CA MET A 118 15.86 -30.13 3.78
C MET A 118 14.35 -30.04 3.56
N ILE A 119 13.80 -30.82 2.62
CA ILE A 119 12.35 -30.85 2.33
C ILE A 119 11.55 -31.17 3.60
N LEU A 120 11.92 -32.26 4.29
CA LEU A 120 11.18 -32.73 5.45
C LEU A 120 11.41 -31.85 6.69
N ALA A 121 12.61 -31.30 6.85
CA ALA A 121 12.92 -30.31 7.89
C ALA A 121 12.07 -29.05 7.71
N HIS A 122 11.98 -28.53 6.48
CA HIS A 122 11.16 -27.36 6.16
C HIS A 122 9.67 -27.64 6.40
N GLN A 123 9.16 -28.79 5.94
CA GLN A 123 7.78 -29.22 6.20
C GLN A 123 7.48 -29.39 7.70
N ALA A 124 8.48 -29.70 8.53
CA ALA A 124 8.36 -29.76 9.98
C ALA A 124 8.53 -28.40 10.67
N GLY A 125 8.89 -27.34 9.95
CA GLY A 125 9.16 -26.01 10.52
C GLY A 125 10.55 -25.86 11.14
N ILE A 126 11.50 -26.77 10.88
CA ILE A 126 12.88 -26.70 11.36
C ILE A 126 13.68 -25.77 10.45
N LYS A 127 14.38 -24.80 11.05
CA LYS A 127 15.11 -23.74 10.33
C LYS A 127 16.59 -24.03 10.09
N VAL A 128 17.17 -24.96 10.84
CA VAL A 128 18.61 -25.26 10.83
C VAL A 128 18.83 -26.75 10.59
N PHE A 129 19.71 -27.06 9.63
CA PHE A 129 20.11 -28.41 9.25
C PHE A 129 21.63 -28.52 9.26
N VAL A 130 22.15 -29.58 9.89
CA VAL A 130 23.59 -29.88 9.92
C VAL A 130 23.90 -31.13 9.09
N THR A 131 24.94 -31.04 8.27
CA THR A 131 25.57 -32.18 7.59
C THR A 131 27.09 -32.07 7.66
N GLY A 132 27.80 -33.11 7.24
CA GLY A 132 29.25 -33.02 7.03
C GLY A 132 29.59 -32.07 5.89
N GLY A 133 28.98 -32.23 4.73
CA GLY A 133 29.32 -31.51 3.50
C GLY A 133 28.24 -31.69 2.46
N ILE A 134 27.94 -30.66 1.69
CA ILE A 134 26.91 -30.73 0.65
C ILE A 134 27.40 -31.47 -0.60
N GLY A 135 26.47 -31.98 -1.42
CA GLY A 135 26.75 -32.29 -2.81
C GLY A 135 27.02 -31.00 -3.62
N GLY A 136 27.38 -31.16 -4.90
CA GLY A 136 27.68 -30.01 -5.75
C GLY A 136 27.90 -30.42 -7.19
N VAL A 137 28.60 -29.57 -7.92
CA VAL A 137 28.98 -29.82 -9.31
C VAL A 137 30.13 -30.83 -9.31
N HIS A 138 29.97 -31.97 -10.01
CA HIS A 138 31.06 -32.93 -10.12
C HIS A 138 32.17 -32.42 -11.04
N ARG A 139 33.39 -32.93 -10.85
CA ARG A 139 34.49 -32.65 -11.79
C ARG A 139 34.11 -33.21 -13.17
N ASP A 140 34.28 -32.40 -14.21
CA ASP A 140 33.83 -32.67 -15.59
C ASP A 140 32.31 -32.57 -15.84
N ALA A 141 31.57 -31.90 -14.95
CA ALA A 141 30.13 -31.67 -15.13
C ALA A 141 29.77 -30.83 -16.36
N GLN A 142 30.69 -30.02 -16.90
CA GLN A 142 30.45 -29.28 -18.16
C GLN A 142 30.21 -30.21 -19.36
N ASN A 143 30.67 -31.47 -19.28
CA ASN A 143 30.44 -32.49 -20.29
C ASN A 143 29.41 -33.52 -19.83
N THR A 144 29.43 -33.89 -18.55
CA THR A 144 28.61 -35.00 -18.01
C THR A 144 27.26 -34.55 -17.46
N MET A 145 27.10 -33.26 -17.16
CA MET A 145 25.96 -32.68 -16.45
C MET A 145 25.67 -33.33 -15.09
N ASP A 146 26.68 -33.97 -14.47
CA ASP A 146 26.56 -34.58 -13.14
C ASP A 146 26.59 -33.50 -12.04
N VAL A 147 25.41 -32.98 -11.72
CA VAL A 147 25.20 -31.93 -10.72
C VAL A 147 24.25 -32.42 -9.65
N SER A 148 24.65 -32.30 -8.38
CA SER A 148 23.83 -32.75 -7.25
C SER A 148 22.51 -31.99 -7.18
N ALA A 149 21.41 -32.73 -6.95
CA ALA A 149 20.09 -32.18 -6.64
C ALA A 149 20.10 -31.29 -5.37
N ASP A 150 21.11 -31.42 -4.52
CA ASP A 150 21.27 -30.56 -3.34
C ASP A 150 21.34 -29.07 -3.71
N LEU A 151 21.96 -28.71 -4.84
CA LEU A 151 22.09 -27.29 -5.26
C LEU A 151 20.75 -26.67 -5.64
N LEU A 152 19.90 -27.42 -6.36
CA LEU A 152 18.55 -26.98 -6.67
C LEU A 152 17.61 -27.05 -5.47
N GLU A 153 17.90 -27.87 -4.48
CA GLU A 153 17.15 -27.84 -3.21
C GLU A 153 17.50 -26.59 -2.40
N LEU A 154 18.79 -26.25 -2.32
CA LEU A 154 19.27 -25.03 -1.68
C LEU A 154 18.64 -23.78 -2.29
N SER A 155 18.22 -23.78 -3.56
CA SER A 155 17.55 -22.62 -4.16
C SER A 155 16.05 -22.53 -3.90
N ARG A 156 15.44 -23.56 -3.29
CA ARG A 156 13.97 -23.66 -3.16
C ARG A 156 13.47 -23.84 -1.73
N THR A 157 14.35 -24.28 -0.84
CA THR A 157 13.97 -24.69 0.51
C THR A 157 14.69 -23.83 1.55
N PRO A 158 13.98 -22.95 2.29
CA PRO A 158 14.58 -22.00 3.22
C PRO A 158 14.88 -22.68 4.56
N VAL A 159 15.92 -23.52 4.55
CA VAL A 159 16.49 -24.18 5.73
C VAL A 159 17.98 -23.92 5.70
N ALA A 160 18.52 -23.24 6.71
CA ALA A 160 19.94 -22.97 6.77
C ALA A 160 20.74 -24.26 6.89
N VAL A 161 21.73 -24.45 6.02
CA VAL A 161 22.56 -25.66 5.97
C VAL A 161 23.96 -25.35 6.48
N ILE A 162 24.35 -25.98 7.59
CA ILE A 162 25.68 -25.85 8.19
C ILE A 162 26.51 -27.05 7.76
N CYS A 163 27.63 -26.81 7.09
CA CYS A 163 28.50 -27.87 6.59
C CYS A 163 29.96 -27.43 6.43
N ALA A 164 30.88 -28.36 6.20
CA ALA A 164 32.29 -28.07 5.90
C ALA A 164 32.53 -27.74 4.41
N GLY A 165 31.59 -27.02 3.79
CA GLY A 165 31.57 -26.72 2.37
C GLY A 165 31.17 -27.91 1.47
N PRO A 166 31.27 -27.75 0.14
CA PRO A 166 31.10 -28.87 -0.78
C PRO A 166 32.16 -29.95 -0.53
N LYS A 167 31.79 -31.22 -0.67
CA LYS A 167 32.74 -32.33 -0.53
C LYS A 167 33.95 -32.14 -1.48
N ALA A 168 35.18 -32.31 -0.99
CA ALA A 168 36.43 -32.04 -1.74
C ALA A 168 36.57 -32.78 -3.08
N ILE A 169 35.83 -33.87 -3.27
CA ILE A 169 35.78 -34.66 -4.51
C ILE A 169 35.06 -33.94 -5.67
N LEU A 170 34.38 -32.83 -5.37
CA LEU A 170 33.59 -32.03 -6.31
C LEU A 170 34.42 -30.90 -6.93
N ASP A 171 33.81 -30.15 -7.83
CA ASP A 171 34.31 -28.91 -8.40
C ASP A 171 33.74 -27.73 -7.59
N ILE A 172 34.54 -27.23 -6.62
CA ILE A 172 34.11 -26.16 -5.71
C ILE A 172 33.88 -24.83 -6.44
N PRO A 173 34.77 -24.36 -7.34
CA PRO A 173 34.51 -23.14 -8.12
C PRO A 173 33.16 -23.19 -8.86
N ARG A 174 32.91 -24.24 -9.65
CA ARG A 174 31.64 -24.35 -10.38
C ARG A 174 30.44 -24.53 -9.45
N THR A 175 30.63 -25.14 -8.28
CA THR A 175 29.57 -25.23 -7.28
C THR A 175 29.17 -23.85 -6.77
N MET A 176 30.12 -22.94 -6.54
CA MET A 176 29.82 -21.57 -6.11
C MET A 176 29.08 -20.79 -7.20
N GLU A 177 29.51 -20.89 -8.47
CA GLU A 177 28.82 -20.25 -9.62
C GLU A 177 27.36 -20.70 -9.76
N VAL A 178 27.09 -21.99 -9.58
CA VAL A 178 25.72 -22.52 -9.62
C VAL A 178 24.88 -22.00 -8.45
N LEU A 179 25.47 -21.91 -7.25
CA LEU A 179 24.78 -21.37 -6.07
C LEU A 179 24.46 -19.88 -6.22
N GLU A 180 25.40 -19.10 -6.75
CA GLU A 180 25.20 -17.68 -7.10
C GLU A 180 24.07 -17.53 -8.12
N THR A 181 24.13 -18.27 -9.23
CA THR A 181 23.12 -18.24 -10.30
C THR A 181 21.71 -18.53 -9.77
N HIS A 182 21.60 -19.38 -8.74
CA HIS A 182 20.31 -19.75 -8.15
C HIS A 182 19.96 -18.97 -6.88
N GLY A 183 20.68 -17.89 -6.58
CA GLY A 183 20.37 -16.98 -5.47
C GLY A 183 20.51 -17.61 -4.09
N VAL A 184 21.39 -18.60 -3.92
CA VAL A 184 21.68 -19.20 -2.61
C VAL A 184 22.69 -18.33 -1.88
N THR A 185 22.33 -17.84 -0.69
CA THR A 185 23.27 -17.09 0.16
C THR A 185 24.34 -18.03 0.69
N VAL A 186 25.61 -17.73 0.43
CA VAL A 186 26.76 -18.51 0.93
C VAL A 186 27.61 -17.65 1.85
N ALA A 187 27.82 -18.10 3.08
CA ALA A 187 28.70 -17.45 4.05
C ALA A 187 29.65 -18.45 4.70
N THR A 188 30.87 -18.02 5.03
CA THR A 188 31.86 -18.86 5.72
C THR A 188 32.23 -18.30 7.08
N ILE A 189 32.27 -19.15 8.11
CA ILE A 189 32.72 -18.77 9.46
C ILE A 189 34.22 -18.53 9.44
N SER A 190 34.63 -17.36 9.92
CA SER A 190 36.02 -16.93 9.93
C SER A 190 36.88 -17.82 10.84
N ASN A 191 38.01 -18.28 10.31
CA ASN A 191 39.06 -18.92 11.09
C ASN A 191 39.97 -17.83 11.66
N ALA A 192 39.54 -17.19 12.76
CA ALA A 192 40.27 -16.19 13.56
C ALA A 192 41.70 -15.83 13.09
N ASN A 193 41.81 -14.71 12.35
CA ASN A 193 42.93 -13.76 12.23
C ASN A 193 42.77 -12.80 11.03
N ASN A 194 41.75 -12.99 10.19
CA ASN A 194 41.44 -12.04 9.11
C ASN A 194 39.91 -12.01 8.86
N ALA A 195 39.23 -11.05 9.50
CA ALA A 195 37.77 -10.92 9.45
C ALA A 195 37.22 -10.43 8.08
N PHE A 196 38.11 -10.08 7.15
CA PHE A 196 37.72 -9.45 5.87
C PHE A 196 37.60 -10.43 4.71
N SER A 197 38.13 -11.64 4.83
CA SER A 197 38.09 -12.65 3.76
C SER A 197 38.42 -14.04 4.31
N THR A 198 37.63 -15.04 3.92
CA THR A 198 37.90 -16.45 4.20
C THR A 198 37.51 -17.27 2.97
N ASP A 199 38.29 -18.31 2.66
CA ASP A 199 37.97 -19.24 1.57
C ASP A 199 36.84 -20.18 1.97
N ILE A 200 36.06 -20.63 0.99
CA ILE A 200 35.17 -21.79 1.15
C ILE A 200 36.03 -22.99 1.59
N PRO A 201 35.69 -23.70 2.68
CA PRO A 201 36.40 -24.90 3.09
C PRO A 201 36.15 -26.05 2.09
N ALA A 202 37.17 -26.86 1.84
CA ALA A 202 37.06 -28.07 1.01
C ALA A 202 36.99 -29.32 1.87
N PHE A 203 35.97 -29.39 2.74
CA PHE A 203 35.62 -30.57 3.55
C PHE A 203 36.73 -31.02 4.53
N TRP A 204 37.78 -31.70 4.04
CA TRP A 204 38.93 -32.14 4.84
C TRP A 204 40.01 -31.07 5.04
N THR A 205 39.97 -29.98 4.28
CA THR A 205 40.90 -28.85 4.39
C THR A 205 40.14 -27.57 4.76
N GLN A 206 40.84 -26.65 5.45
CA GLN A 206 40.23 -25.40 5.90
C GLN A 206 39.99 -24.38 4.78
N SER A 207 40.68 -24.54 3.64
CA SER A 207 40.56 -23.71 2.44
C SER A 207 40.48 -24.60 1.21
N SER A 208 39.74 -24.13 0.21
CA SER A 208 39.65 -24.66 -1.16
C SER A 208 40.43 -23.83 -2.19
N GLY A 209 40.96 -22.66 -1.79
CA GLY A 209 41.44 -21.62 -2.69
C GLY A 209 40.34 -20.82 -3.40
N VAL A 210 39.06 -21.07 -3.09
CA VAL A 210 37.92 -20.31 -3.61
C VAL A 210 37.43 -19.35 -2.52
N MET A 211 37.41 -18.07 -2.83
CA MET A 211 36.95 -17.02 -1.94
C MET A 211 35.47 -17.18 -1.57
N SER A 212 35.13 -17.04 -0.30
CA SER A 212 33.72 -17.03 0.14
C SER A 212 33.05 -15.71 -0.25
N PRO A 213 31.82 -15.72 -0.81
CA PRO A 213 31.08 -14.49 -1.14
C PRO A 213 30.78 -13.62 0.09
N THR A 214 30.61 -14.26 1.25
CA THR A 214 30.40 -13.58 2.54
C THR A 214 31.19 -14.29 3.63
N THR A 215 31.73 -13.53 4.57
CA THR A 215 32.40 -14.06 5.78
C THR A 215 31.58 -13.65 6.99
N VAL A 216 31.46 -14.55 7.97
CA VAL A 216 30.80 -14.27 9.26
C VAL A 216 31.76 -14.59 10.40
N ALA A 217 31.76 -13.78 11.45
CA ALA A 217 32.67 -13.92 12.57
C ALA A 217 32.30 -15.09 13.49
N ASP A 218 31.01 -15.30 13.73
CA ASP A 218 30.52 -16.25 14.73
C ASP A 218 29.09 -16.76 14.45
N ALA A 219 28.57 -17.55 15.39
CA ALA A 219 27.23 -18.11 15.33
C ALA A 219 26.11 -17.06 15.43
N GLU A 220 26.37 -15.92 16.08
CA GLU A 220 25.38 -14.86 16.24
C GLU A 220 25.19 -14.11 14.91
N GLU A 221 26.30 -13.79 14.24
CA GLU A 221 26.25 -13.16 12.91
C GLU A 221 25.63 -14.07 11.86
N ALA A 222 26.00 -15.36 11.86
CA ALA A 222 25.36 -16.35 11.01
C ALA A 222 23.84 -16.42 11.29
N ALA A 223 23.41 -16.38 12.55
CA ALA A 223 21.99 -16.36 12.91
C ALA A 223 21.27 -15.08 12.45
N ARG A 224 21.93 -13.91 12.48
CA ARG A 224 21.36 -12.66 11.95
C ARG A 224 21.11 -12.74 10.45
N ILE A 225 22.03 -13.31 9.67
CA ILE A 225 21.84 -13.52 8.22
C ILE A 225 20.67 -14.47 7.97
N ILE A 226 20.61 -15.60 8.68
CA ILE A 226 19.52 -16.58 8.56
C ILE A 226 18.18 -15.95 8.94
N HIS A 227 18.13 -15.19 10.03
CA HIS A 227 16.93 -14.51 10.49
C HIS A 227 16.49 -13.42 9.51
N ALA A 228 17.41 -12.61 8.99
CA ALA A 228 17.11 -11.60 7.98
C ALA A 228 16.56 -12.22 6.69
N GLY A 229 17.20 -13.28 6.17
CA GLY A 229 16.71 -14.00 4.98
C GLY A 229 15.31 -14.55 5.18
N HIS A 230 15.02 -15.10 6.37
CA HIS A 230 13.67 -15.52 6.73
C HIS A 230 12.69 -14.32 6.84
N SER A 231 13.08 -13.23 7.49
CA SER A 231 12.22 -12.05 7.68
C SER A 231 11.89 -11.34 6.36
N MET A 232 12.79 -11.39 5.37
CA MET A 232 12.55 -10.89 4.01
C MET A 232 11.71 -11.84 3.14
N GLY A 233 11.39 -13.04 3.63
CA GLY A 233 10.62 -14.02 2.88
C GLY A 233 11.40 -14.71 1.74
N LEU A 234 12.73 -14.74 1.81
CA LEU A 234 13.54 -15.45 0.82
C LEU A 234 13.25 -16.96 0.87
N THR A 235 13.10 -17.56 -0.31
CA THR A 235 12.78 -18.98 -0.48
C THR A 235 14.02 -19.86 -0.67
N SER A 236 15.18 -19.25 -0.95
CA SER A 236 16.47 -19.93 -0.98
C SER A 236 17.03 -20.15 0.42
N SER A 237 17.91 -21.13 0.53
CA SER A 237 18.65 -21.49 1.73
C SER A 237 19.78 -20.50 2.00
N THR A 238 20.16 -20.38 3.27
CA THR A 238 21.47 -19.86 3.67
C THR A 238 22.43 -21.02 3.90
N LEU A 239 23.48 -21.12 3.09
CA LEU A 239 24.57 -22.07 3.26
C LEU A 239 25.65 -21.46 4.16
N ILE A 240 25.84 -22.04 5.34
CA ILE A 240 26.90 -21.65 6.28
C ILE A 240 28.02 -22.68 6.21
N CYS A 241 29.14 -22.27 5.61
CA CYS A 241 30.36 -23.03 5.54
C CYS A 241 31.16 -22.87 6.85
N ASN A 242 31.43 -23.99 7.52
CA ASN A 242 32.16 -24.04 8.78
C ASN A 242 33.45 -24.85 8.57
N PRO A 243 34.63 -24.19 8.52
CA PRO A 243 35.88 -24.88 8.28
C PRO A 243 36.17 -25.95 9.35
N ILE A 244 36.74 -27.08 8.91
CA ILE A 244 37.16 -28.16 9.81
C ILE A 244 38.15 -27.64 10.87
N PRO A 245 38.08 -28.10 12.14
CA PRO A 245 39.03 -27.68 13.15
C PRO A 245 40.47 -28.04 12.76
N PRO A 246 41.48 -27.18 13.00
CA PRO A 246 42.87 -27.42 12.58
C PRO A 246 43.43 -28.79 13.02
N ARG A 247 43.04 -29.27 14.20
CA ARG A 247 43.46 -30.58 14.75
C ARG A 247 42.99 -31.79 13.92
N PHE A 248 41.92 -31.62 13.15
CA PHE A 248 41.35 -32.65 12.27
C PHE A 248 41.58 -32.37 10.78
N ALA A 249 42.09 -31.18 10.44
CA ALA A 249 42.40 -30.80 9.07
C ALA A 249 43.52 -31.68 8.51
N LEU A 250 43.36 -32.12 7.27
CA LEU A 250 44.37 -32.92 6.58
C LEU A 250 45.23 -32.04 5.67
N PRO A 251 46.51 -32.39 5.43
CA PRO A 251 47.34 -31.65 4.50
C PRO A 251 46.73 -31.66 3.10
N GLU A 252 46.60 -30.50 2.48
CA GLU A 252 45.96 -30.33 1.18
C GLU A 252 46.61 -31.21 0.10
N ALA A 253 47.94 -31.24 0.05
CA ALA A 253 48.68 -32.08 -0.89
C ALA A 253 48.37 -33.59 -0.73
N LEU A 254 48.13 -34.06 0.50
CA LEU A 254 47.77 -35.45 0.76
C LEU A 254 46.38 -35.77 0.20
N ILE A 255 45.41 -34.89 0.44
CA ILE A 255 44.03 -35.06 0.00
C ILE A 255 43.91 -34.93 -1.52
N ASN A 256 44.51 -33.91 -2.12
CA ASN A 256 44.48 -33.72 -3.57
C ASN A 256 45.10 -34.91 -4.32
N ASN A 257 46.22 -35.46 -3.81
CA ASN A 257 46.83 -36.67 -4.38
C ASN A 257 45.91 -37.90 -4.26
N ALA A 258 45.25 -38.09 -3.11
CA ALA A 258 44.31 -39.18 -2.92
C ALA A 258 43.10 -39.07 -3.85
N ILE A 259 42.51 -37.87 -3.98
CA ILE A 259 41.35 -37.60 -4.85
C ILE A 259 41.72 -37.80 -6.33
N ASN A 260 42.84 -37.24 -6.78
CA ASN A 260 43.28 -37.37 -8.18
C ASN A 260 43.63 -38.82 -8.55
N THR A 261 44.09 -39.61 -7.59
CA THR A 261 44.31 -41.05 -7.77
C THR A 261 42.97 -41.79 -7.84
N ALA A 262 42.05 -41.50 -6.94
CA ALA A 262 40.71 -42.11 -6.92
C ALA A 262 39.91 -41.81 -8.19
N LEU A 263 39.97 -40.57 -8.71
CA LEU A 263 39.31 -40.18 -9.97
C LEU A 263 39.83 -40.96 -11.18
N ARG A 264 41.16 -41.12 -11.31
CA ARG A 264 41.77 -41.94 -12.37
C ARG A 264 41.32 -43.39 -12.32
N VAL A 265 41.23 -43.96 -11.11
CA VAL A 265 40.75 -45.35 -10.93
C VAL A 265 39.26 -45.45 -11.26
N ALA A 266 38.44 -44.46 -10.90
CA ALA A 266 37.02 -44.43 -11.24
C ALA A 266 36.80 -44.39 -12.75
N GLU A 267 37.56 -43.55 -13.46
CA GLU A 267 37.52 -43.42 -14.91
C GLU A 267 37.92 -44.73 -15.61
N GLN A 268 39.04 -45.35 -15.20
CA GLN A 268 39.50 -46.64 -15.74
C GLN A 268 38.48 -47.77 -15.55
N ARG A 269 37.69 -47.71 -14.47
CA ARG A 269 36.66 -48.71 -14.13
C ARG A 269 35.27 -48.33 -14.64
N GLY A 270 35.12 -47.20 -15.33
CA GLY A 270 33.83 -46.74 -15.87
C GLY A 270 32.78 -46.42 -14.79
N ILE A 271 33.20 -46.07 -13.57
CA ILE A 271 32.28 -45.75 -12.47
C ILE A 271 31.71 -44.34 -12.70
N LYS A 272 30.39 -44.21 -12.80
CA LYS A 272 29.70 -42.94 -13.14
C LYS A 272 28.39 -42.77 -12.36
N GLY A 273 27.80 -41.57 -12.42
CA GLY A 273 26.50 -41.26 -11.82
C GLY A 273 26.47 -41.47 -10.31
N LYS A 274 25.37 -42.01 -9.77
CA LYS A 274 25.17 -42.13 -8.31
C LYS A 274 26.24 -42.94 -7.57
N ASP A 275 26.99 -43.79 -8.27
CA ASP A 275 28.00 -44.69 -7.70
C ASP A 275 29.40 -44.03 -7.56
N ILE A 276 29.63 -42.87 -8.20
CA ILE A 276 30.94 -42.18 -8.17
C ILE A 276 31.29 -41.67 -6.77
N THR A 277 30.35 -41.03 -6.08
CA THR A 277 30.59 -40.41 -4.76
C THR A 277 30.93 -41.45 -3.69
N PRO A 278 30.15 -42.55 -3.50
CA PRO A 278 30.52 -43.61 -2.56
C PRO A 278 31.87 -44.27 -2.88
N PHE A 279 32.18 -44.44 -4.17
CA PHE A 279 33.47 -44.98 -4.59
C PHE A 279 34.63 -44.05 -4.21
N LEU A 280 34.55 -42.75 -4.53
CA LEU A 280 35.61 -41.79 -4.25
C LEU A 280 35.87 -41.65 -2.74
N LEU A 281 34.82 -41.60 -1.91
CA LEU A 281 34.99 -41.53 -0.45
C LEU A 281 35.70 -42.78 0.11
N ARG A 282 35.37 -43.98 -0.40
CA ARG A 282 36.01 -45.22 0.00
C ARG A 282 37.48 -45.27 -0.43
N ALA A 283 37.76 -44.91 -1.67
CA ALA A 283 39.13 -44.86 -2.20
C ALA A 283 39.99 -43.86 -1.42
N VAL A 284 39.47 -42.68 -1.10
CA VAL A 284 40.18 -41.70 -0.28
C VAL A 284 40.41 -42.22 1.16
N LYS A 285 39.46 -42.95 1.75
CA LYS A 285 39.67 -43.62 3.06
C LYS A 285 40.82 -44.60 3.03
N GLU A 286 40.89 -45.45 2.02
CA GLU A 286 41.97 -46.43 1.86
C GLU A 286 43.32 -45.72 1.64
N LEU A 287 43.37 -44.75 0.74
CA LEU A 287 44.58 -43.99 0.39
C LEU A 287 45.11 -43.13 1.56
N THR A 288 44.22 -42.68 2.44
CA THR A 288 44.59 -41.91 3.65
C THR A 288 44.77 -42.79 4.90
N LYS A 289 44.69 -44.11 4.76
CA LYS A 289 44.81 -45.09 5.86
C LYS A 289 43.85 -44.80 7.02
N GLY A 290 42.61 -44.38 6.69
CA GLY A 290 41.57 -44.08 7.66
C GLY A 290 41.55 -42.65 8.21
N LYS A 291 42.58 -41.82 7.98
CA LYS A 291 42.62 -40.43 8.47
C LYS A 291 41.48 -39.56 7.93
N SER A 292 41.02 -39.80 6.70
CA SER A 292 39.88 -39.06 6.14
C SER A 292 38.55 -39.37 6.85
N LEU A 293 38.41 -40.56 7.45
CA LEU A 293 37.23 -40.92 8.23
C LEU A 293 37.25 -40.23 9.60
N GLU A 294 38.41 -40.19 10.26
CA GLU A 294 38.61 -39.45 11.51
C GLU A 294 38.30 -37.96 11.32
N ALA A 295 38.84 -37.35 10.26
CA ALA A 295 38.54 -35.97 9.89
C ALA A 295 37.04 -35.76 9.59
N ASN A 296 36.38 -36.72 8.94
CA ASN A 296 34.95 -36.65 8.64
C ASN A 296 34.08 -36.71 9.91
N ILE A 297 34.45 -37.51 10.90
CA ILE A 297 33.77 -37.50 12.20
C ILE A 297 34.02 -36.15 12.90
N GLY A 298 35.27 -35.68 12.91
CA GLY A 298 35.66 -34.41 13.53
C GLY A 298 34.91 -33.20 12.96
N LEU A 299 34.77 -33.11 11.64
CA LEU A 299 34.03 -32.01 11.01
C LEU A 299 32.51 -32.11 11.25
N VAL A 300 31.92 -33.31 11.27
CA VAL A 300 30.47 -33.47 11.52
C VAL A 300 30.14 -33.04 12.94
N MET A 301 30.96 -33.44 13.92
CA MET A 301 30.82 -33.02 15.31
C MET A 301 30.97 -31.50 15.47
N TRP A 302 31.92 -30.91 14.75
CA TRP A 302 32.12 -29.46 14.75
C TRP A 302 30.96 -28.70 14.13
N ASN A 303 30.43 -29.19 13.00
CA ASN A 303 29.24 -28.62 12.36
C ASN A 303 27.99 -28.76 13.24
N ALA A 304 27.86 -29.86 13.97
CA ALA A 304 26.76 -30.08 14.92
C ALA A 304 26.81 -29.12 16.10
N GLU A 305 28.00 -28.88 16.64
CA GLU A 305 28.23 -27.90 17.70
C GLU A 305 27.88 -26.48 17.24
N ILE A 306 28.46 -26.03 16.13
CA ILE A 306 28.19 -24.70 15.56
C ILE A 306 26.73 -24.55 15.14
N GLY A 307 26.15 -25.56 14.48
CA GLY A 307 24.76 -25.55 14.05
C GLY A 307 23.77 -25.47 15.22
N ALA A 308 24.05 -26.14 16.35
CA ALA A 308 23.24 -26.00 17.56
C ALA A 308 23.33 -24.59 18.16
N ARG A 309 24.52 -23.98 18.19
CA ARG A 309 24.70 -22.59 18.63
C ARG A 309 23.96 -21.61 17.72
N ILE A 310 24.05 -21.77 16.40
CA ILE A 310 23.31 -20.97 15.43
C ILE A 310 21.81 -21.15 15.62
N ALA A 311 21.31 -22.38 15.77
CA ALA A 311 19.89 -22.65 16.01
C ALA A 311 19.37 -21.96 17.29
N LYS A 312 20.19 -21.94 18.35
CA LYS A 312 19.88 -21.22 19.59
C LYS A 312 19.79 -19.71 19.38
N GLU A 313 20.72 -19.12 18.65
CA GLU A 313 20.69 -17.70 18.34
C GLU A 313 19.54 -17.34 17.40
N VAL A 314 19.23 -18.17 16.39
CA VAL A 314 18.05 -17.99 15.53
C VAL A 314 16.76 -18.04 16.36
N ALA A 315 16.62 -19.00 17.28
CA ALA A 315 15.48 -19.08 18.18
C ALA A 315 15.40 -17.88 19.14
N ARG A 316 16.55 -17.35 19.59
CA ARG A 316 16.63 -16.13 20.39
C ARG A 316 16.14 -14.94 19.57
N LEU A 317 16.63 -14.73 18.36
CA LEU A 317 16.22 -13.64 17.47
C LEU A 317 14.73 -13.72 17.11
N ASP A 318 14.20 -14.92 16.88
CA ASP A 318 12.76 -15.15 16.68
C ASP A 318 11.91 -14.83 17.93
N GLY A 319 12.53 -14.80 19.13
CA GLY A 319 11.92 -14.46 20.41
C GLY A 319 12.27 -13.06 20.92
N TRP A 320 13.24 -12.37 20.32
CA TRP A 320 13.75 -11.07 20.77
C TRP A 320 12.79 -9.97 20.32
N LYS A 321 12.23 -9.23 21.29
CA LYS A 321 11.49 -7.99 21.06
C LYS A 321 12.47 -6.84 21.24
N ASP A 322 12.99 -6.30 20.14
CA ASP A 322 13.82 -5.09 20.16
C ASP A 322 12.91 -3.86 20.03
N GLU A 323 12.81 -3.06 21.09
CA GLU A 323 11.98 -1.85 21.21
C GLU A 323 12.38 -0.72 20.24
N THR A 324 13.52 -0.85 19.57
CA THR A 324 14.03 0.10 18.59
C THR A 324 13.69 -0.26 17.14
N VAL A 325 13.27 -1.51 16.87
CA VAL A 325 12.74 -1.98 15.57
C VAL A 325 11.20 -2.05 15.57
N LEU A 326 10.60 -1.88 16.75
CA LEU A 326 9.15 -1.86 17.03
C LEU A 326 8.38 -0.66 16.45
N ARG A 327 8.97 0.16 15.57
CA ARG A 327 8.27 1.25 14.84
C ARG A 327 7.97 0.96 13.37
N VAL A 328 8.46 -0.14 12.78
CA VAL A 328 8.23 -0.46 11.35
C VAL A 328 7.61 -1.85 11.13
N ALA A 329 7.49 -2.72 12.14
CA ALA A 329 7.00 -4.07 11.94
C ALA A 329 6.12 -4.58 13.09
N GLU A 330 4.97 -3.93 13.30
CA GLU A 330 3.85 -4.55 14.01
C GLU A 330 2.63 -4.64 13.08
N GLU A 331 2.54 -5.70 12.29
CA GLU A 331 1.31 -6.50 12.25
C GLU A 331 1.65 -7.99 11.99
N PRO A 332 0.91 -8.94 12.60
CA PRO A 332 1.27 -10.35 12.58
C PRO A 332 0.68 -11.08 11.35
N VAL A 333 1.50 -11.77 10.55
CA VAL A 333 1.00 -12.90 9.74
C VAL A 333 0.44 -13.96 10.68
N LYS A 334 -0.88 -14.03 10.65
CA LYS A 334 -1.70 -15.19 10.98
C LYS A 334 -1.57 -16.15 9.80
N GLY A 335 -1.24 -17.40 10.09
CA GLY A 335 -1.42 -18.47 9.10
C GLY A 335 -2.87 -18.54 8.64
N ARG A 336 -3.09 -19.18 7.47
CA ARG A 336 -4.38 -19.57 6.87
C ARG A 336 -5.57 -19.01 7.63
N THR A 337 -6.22 -17.99 7.08
CA THR A 337 -7.43 -17.37 7.65
C THR A 337 -8.34 -18.46 8.21
N VAL A 338 -8.26 -18.67 9.54
CA VAL A 338 -9.26 -19.44 10.27
C VAL A 338 -10.52 -18.67 9.98
N ALA A 339 -11.42 -19.30 9.23
CA ALA A 339 -12.64 -18.70 8.75
C ALA A 339 -13.29 -17.94 9.92
N LYS A 340 -13.18 -16.61 9.88
CA LYS A 340 -13.69 -15.76 10.96
C LYS A 340 -15.20 -15.88 10.91
N ASP A 341 -15.88 -15.84 12.05
CA ASP A 341 -17.34 -15.88 11.95
C ASP A 341 -17.88 -14.57 11.38
N GLU A 342 -17.23 -13.42 11.61
CA GLU A 342 -17.68 -12.12 11.13
C GLU A 342 -16.73 -11.48 10.11
N ALA A 343 -17.28 -10.84 9.07
CA ALA A 343 -16.56 -10.07 8.05
C ALA A 343 -17.40 -8.86 7.63
N PRO A 344 -16.92 -7.61 7.79
CA PRO A 344 -17.75 -6.42 7.55
C PRO A 344 -18.05 -6.17 6.07
N LEU A 345 -17.20 -6.68 5.17
CA LEU A 345 -17.38 -6.65 3.72
C LEU A 345 -17.29 -8.07 3.16
N LEU A 346 -18.32 -8.46 2.41
CA LEU A 346 -18.35 -9.72 1.68
C LEU A 346 -18.42 -9.42 0.18
N VAL A 347 -17.43 -9.87 -0.59
CA VAL A 347 -17.35 -9.72 -2.05
C VAL A 347 -17.71 -11.05 -2.70
N VAL A 348 -18.69 -11.05 -3.60
CA VAL A 348 -19.11 -12.23 -4.36
C VAL A 348 -18.77 -12.00 -5.82
N GLY A 349 -17.84 -12.77 -6.37
CA GLY A 349 -17.43 -12.52 -7.74
C GLY A 349 -16.35 -13.42 -8.30
N SER A 350 -15.96 -13.08 -9.52
CA SER A 350 -15.00 -13.81 -10.32
C SER A 350 -13.57 -13.68 -9.79
N VAL A 351 -12.82 -14.77 -9.97
CA VAL A 351 -11.37 -14.83 -9.81
C VAL A 351 -10.84 -15.39 -11.11
N ALA A 352 -9.84 -14.73 -11.68
CA ALA A 352 -9.26 -15.12 -12.94
C ALA A 352 -7.74 -14.96 -12.95
N MET A 353 -7.09 -15.72 -13.82
CA MET A 353 -5.70 -15.51 -14.19
C MET A 353 -5.65 -14.81 -15.55
N ASP A 354 -5.19 -13.58 -15.56
CA ASP A 354 -5.14 -12.74 -16.75
C ASP A 354 -3.80 -12.94 -17.46
N ALA A 355 -3.82 -13.02 -18.78
CA ALA A 355 -2.64 -13.15 -19.63
C ALA A 355 -2.68 -12.09 -20.73
N THR A 356 -1.76 -11.12 -20.66
CA THR A 356 -1.63 -10.06 -21.67
C THR A 356 -0.42 -10.35 -22.54
N SER A 357 -0.62 -10.44 -23.85
CA SER A 357 0.44 -10.69 -24.84
C SER A 357 0.59 -9.48 -25.76
N THR A 358 1.76 -8.84 -25.76
CA THR A 358 2.05 -7.63 -26.54
C THR A 358 3.06 -7.95 -27.65
N LEU A 359 2.79 -7.49 -28.88
CA LEU A 359 3.70 -7.67 -30.02
C LEU A 359 4.99 -6.84 -29.86
N SER A 360 6.12 -7.37 -30.35
CA SER A 360 7.39 -6.64 -30.34
C SER A 360 7.45 -5.61 -31.47
N ALA A 361 7.97 -4.41 -31.18
CA ALA A 361 8.19 -3.32 -32.14
C ALA A 361 9.10 -3.68 -33.34
N SER A 362 9.83 -4.82 -33.27
CA SER A 362 10.63 -5.36 -34.37
C SER A 362 9.80 -5.98 -35.50
N ALA A 363 8.48 -6.10 -35.35
CA ALA A 363 7.58 -6.57 -36.39
C ALA A 363 7.22 -5.41 -37.34
N SER A 364 8.07 -5.13 -38.33
CA SER A 364 7.89 -4.05 -39.32
C SER A 364 6.73 -4.29 -40.32
N SER A 365 5.82 -5.21 -40.05
CA SER A 365 4.66 -5.50 -40.89
C SER A 365 3.39 -5.60 -40.04
N ALA A 366 2.29 -5.02 -40.54
CA ALA A 366 0.95 -5.17 -39.97
C ALA A 366 0.65 -6.63 -39.58
N LEU A 367 -0.07 -6.82 -38.48
CA LEU A 367 -0.48 -8.12 -37.94
C LEU A 367 -0.95 -9.08 -39.06
N GLN A 368 -0.21 -10.16 -39.31
CA GLN A 368 -0.59 -11.16 -40.29
C GLN A 368 -1.37 -12.30 -39.65
N LEU A 369 -2.66 -12.41 -39.96
CA LEU A 369 -3.45 -13.55 -39.48
C LEU A 369 -2.85 -14.88 -39.98
N HIS A 370 -2.96 -15.93 -39.17
CA HIS A 370 -2.49 -17.29 -39.46
C HIS A 370 -0.96 -17.52 -39.46
N THR A 371 -0.18 -16.64 -38.82
CA THR A 371 1.25 -16.88 -38.53
C THR A 371 1.65 -16.45 -37.11
N SER A 372 2.81 -16.90 -36.64
CA SER A 372 3.36 -16.54 -35.33
C SER A 372 4.13 -15.23 -35.37
N HIS A 373 3.98 -14.40 -34.35
CA HIS A 373 4.73 -13.14 -34.20
C HIS A 373 5.55 -13.14 -32.91
N PRO A 374 6.74 -12.53 -32.91
CA PRO A 374 7.49 -12.31 -31.68
C PRO A 374 6.77 -11.30 -30.79
N GLY A 375 6.69 -11.60 -29.49
CA GLY A 375 6.02 -10.75 -28.50
C GLY A 375 6.38 -11.16 -27.08
N ARG A 376 5.82 -10.44 -26.11
CA ARG A 376 5.98 -10.68 -24.68
C ARG A 376 4.63 -11.01 -24.06
N THR A 377 4.56 -12.10 -23.29
CA THR A 377 3.37 -12.43 -22.50
C THR A 377 3.65 -12.21 -21.01
N ILE A 378 2.71 -11.55 -20.34
CA ILE A 378 2.71 -11.32 -18.90
C ILE A 378 1.44 -11.97 -18.35
N THR A 379 1.57 -12.62 -17.19
CA THR A 379 0.44 -13.22 -16.50
C THR A 379 0.26 -12.56 -15.14
N THR A 380 -0.95 -12.11 -14.83
CA THR A 380 -1.29 -11.38 -13.62
C THR A 380 -2.58 -11.94 -13.01
N PRO A 381 -2.69 -12.01 -11.68
CA PRO A 381 -3.96 -12.24 -11.01
C PRO A 381 -4.99 -11.17 -11.38
N GLY A 382 -6.24 -11.57 -11.57
CA GLY A 382 -7.33 -10.70 -11.98
C GLY A 382 -8.71 -11.30 -11.67
N GLY A 383 -9.73 -10.79 -12.34
CA GLY A 383 -11.14 -11.05 -12.02
C GLY A 383 -11.70 -9.97 -11.08
N VAL A 384 -12.91 -9.50 -11.38
CA VAL A 384 -13.51 -8.33 -10.72
C VAL A 384 -13.71 -8.58 -9.23
N GLY A 385 -14.16 -9.78 -8.85
CA GLY A 385 -14.28 -10.17 -7.44
C GLY A 385 -12.94 -10.12 -6.69
N LEU A 386 -11.86 -10.63 -7.29
CA LEU A 386 -10.51 -10.56 -6.71
C LEU A 386 -10.01 -9.12 -6.62
N ASN A 387 -10.18 -8.33 -7.69
CA ASN A 387 -9.73 -6.94 -7.75
C ASN A 387 -10.42 -6.10 -6.67
N LEU A 388 -11.75 -6.20 -6.55
CA LEU A 388 -12.53 -5.49 -5.54
C LEU A 388 -12.10 -5.88 -4.11
N ALA A 389 -11.95 -7.18 -3.84
CA ALA A 389 -11.54 -7.65 -2.53
C ALA A 389 -10.12 -7.18 -2.16
N THR A 390 -9.19 -7.27 -3.11
CA THR A 390 -7.79 -6.86 -2.93
C THR A 390 -7.68 -5.36 -2.73
N ALA A 391 -8.33 -4.57 -3.59
CA ALA A 391 -8.33 -3.11 -3.49
C ALA A 391 -9.00 -2.63 -2.19
N ALA A 392 -10.10 -3.24 -1.76
CA ALA A 392 -10.76 -2.88 -0.50
C ALA A 392 -9.86 -3.19 0.70
N ALA A 393 -9.16 -4.32 0.68
CA ALA A 393 -8.17 -4.66 1.69
C ALA A 393 -6.99 -3.68 1.71
N PHE A 394 -6.47 -3.27 0.55
CA PHE A 394 -5.40 -2.27 0.45
C PHE A 394 -5.84 -0.89 0.92
N CYS A 395 -7.07 -0.50 0.60
CA CYS A 395 -7.67 0.71 1.12
C CYS A 395 -7.94 0.64 2.64
N GLY A 396 -7.69 -0.50 3.30
CA GLY A 396 -7.66 -0.66 4.76
C GLY A 396 -8.94 -1.23 5.38
N VAL A 397 -9.78 -1.94 4.61
CA VAL A 397 -10.89 -2.73 5.19
C VAL A 397 -10.31 -3.98 5.83
N LYS A 398 -10.54 -4.15 7.14
CA LYS A 398 -10.16 -5.38 7.84
C LYS A 398 -11.18 -6.47 7.52
N ASP A 399 -10.69 -7.69 7.29
CA ASP A 399 -11.51 -8.91 7.16
C ASP A 399 -12.48 -8.90 5.98
N VAL A 400 -11.96 -8.60 4.78
CA VAL A 400 -12.72 -8.76 3.53
C VAL A 400 -12.85 -10.25 3.19
N ARG A 401 -14.09 -10.76 3.12
CA ARG A 401 -14.37 -12.14 2.67
C ARG A 401 -14.66 -12.18 1.19
N LEU A 402 -13.95 -13.04 0.47
CA LEU A 402 -14.21 -13.34 -0.93
C LEU A 402 -14.98 -14.67 -1.04
N VAL A 403 -16.16 -14.61 -1.66
CA VAL A 403 -16.94 -15.77 -2.07
C VAL A 403 -16.77 -15.98 -3.57
N SER A 404 -16.09 -17.07 -3.92
CA SER A 404 -15.74 -17.36 -5.32
C SER A 404 -15.51 -18.85 -5.58
N ARG A 405 -15.14 -19.19 -6.82
CA ARG A 405 -14.81 -20.55 -7.26
C ARG A 405 -13.54 -20.54 -8.11
N VAL A 406 -12.67 -21.51 -7.85
CA VAL A 406 -11.47 -21.78 -8.65
C VAL A 406 -11.39 -23.26 -8.99
N GLY A 407 -10.75 -23.59 -10.11
CA GLY A 407 -10.43 -24.96 -10.46
C GLY A 407 -9.30 -25.52 -9.60
N SER A 408 -9.13 -26.84 -9.61
CA SER A 408 -7.97 -27.50 -8.98
C SER A 408 -6.67 -27.39 -9.79
N ASP A 409 -6.64 -26.54 -10.82
CA ASP A 409 -5.52 -26.31 -11.73
C ASP A 409 -4.43 -25.40 -11.11
N GLU A 410 -3.30 -25.26 -11.80
CA GLU A 410 -2.17 -24.45 -11.30
C GLU A 410 -2.53 -22.96 -11.19
N SER A 411 -3.40 -22.45 -12.06
CA SER A 411 -3.91 -21.08 -11.95
C SER A 411 -4.68 -20.88 -10.65
N GLY A 412 -5.58 -21.81 -10.30
CA GLY A 412 -6.37 -21.78 -9.07
C GLY A 412 -5.50 -21.82 -7.82
N LYS A 413 -4.45 -22.66 -7.82
CA LYS A 413 -3.46 -22.70 -6.73
C LYS A 413 -2.71 -21.37 -6.59
N ALA A 414 -2.20 -20.83 -7.70
CA ALA A 414 -1.47 -19.55 -7.69
C ALA A 414 -2.34 -18.38 -7.22
N LEU A 415 -3.63 -18.37 -7.59
CA LEU A 415 -4.58 -17.35 -7.16
C LEU A 415 -4.90 -17.44 -5.66
N LEU A 416 -5.04 -18.66 -5.12
CA LEU A 416 -5.22 -18.85 -3.67
C LEU A 416 -4.00 -18.40 -2.87
N GLU A 417 -2.79 -18.70 -3.36
CA GLU A 417 -1.54 -18.21 -2.75
C GLU A 417 -1.43 -16.67 -2.82
N HIS A 418 -1.85 -16.07 -3.93
CA HIS A 418 -1.91 -14.61 -4.09
C HIS A 418 -2.89 -13.97 -3.09
N MET A 419 -4.10 -14.53 -2.94
CA MET A 419 -5.08 -14.03 -1.96
C MET A 419 -4.57 -14.13 -0.52
N ASP A 420 -3.91 -15.24 -0.17
CA ASP A 420 -3.32 -15.45 1.16
C ASP A 420 -2.19 -14.43 1.44
N LYS A 421 -1.36 -14.13 0.43
CA LYS A 421 -0.31 -13.10 0.52
C LYS A 421 -0.86 -11.73 0.92
N PHE A 422 -2.06 -11.38 0.47
CA PHE A 422 -2.70 -10.09 0.75
C PHE A 422 -3.71 -10.13 1.90
N GLY A 423 -3.80 -11.26 2.62
CA GLY A 423 -4.61 -11.38 3.83
C GLY A 423 -6.12 -11.41 3.58
N LEU A 424 -6.56 -11.79 2.38
CA LEU A 424 -7.98 -11.95 2.08
C LEU A 424 -8.55 -13.19 2.81
N ASP A 425 -9.79 -13.08 3.31
CA ASP A 425 -10.50 -14.24 3.84
C ASP A 425 -11.07 -15.06 2.69
N THR A 426 -10.35 -16.13 2.35
CA THR A 426 -10.68 -17.06 1.26
C THR A 426 -11.54 -18.23 1.72
N SER A 427 -12.08 -18.22 2.94
CA SER A 427 -12.93 -19.31 3.44
C SER A 427 -14.22 -19.50 2.62
N GLY A 428 -14.66 -18.47 1.90
CA GLY A 428 -15.76 -18.52 0.93
C GLY A 428 -15.35 -18.97 -0.48
N VAL A 429 -14.07 -19.25 -0.75
CA VAL A 429 -13.59 -19.69 -2.07
C VAL A 429 -13.61 -21.22 -2.16
N LYS A 430 -14.39 -21.75 -3.09
CA LYS A 430 -14.46 -23.20 -3.34
C LYS A 430 -13.49 -23.65 -4.42
N ILE A 431 -12.77 -24.73 -4.15
CA ILE A 431 -11.94 -25.44 -5.13
C ILE A 431 -12.77 -26.57 -5.73
N VAL A 432 -12.88 -26.61 -7.06
CA VAL A 432 -13.71 -27.59 -7.77
C VAL A 432 -12.84 -28.47 -8.66
N GLU A 433 -12.89 -29.79 -8.44
CA GLU A 433 -12.16 -30.75 -9.26
C GLU A 433 -12.77 -30.86 -10.66
N GLY A 434 -11.92 -30.77 -11.70
CA GLY A 434 -12.34 -30.91 -13.10
C GLY A 434 -12.87 -29.66 -13.79
N GLU A 435 -13.06 -28.54 -13.07
CA GLU A 435 -13.33 -27.22 -13.66
C GLU A 435 -12.02 -26.44 -13.87
N SER A 436 -11.97 -25.61 -14.92
CA SER A 436 -10.87 -24.65 -15.13
C SER A 436 -11.06 -23.40 -14.29
N THR A 437 -9.97 -22.85 -13.75
CA THR A 437 -9.99 -21.52 -13.14
C THR A 437 -10.24 -20.47 -14.22
N GLY A 438 -10.95 -19.38 -13.90
CA GLY A 438 -11.23 -18.31 -14.84
C GLY A 438 -9.96 -17.77 -15.50
N ARG A 439 -10.01 -17.46 -16.79
CA ARG A 439 -8.89 -16.89 -17.55
C ARG A 439 -9.35 -15.77 -18.48
N TYR A 440 -8.62 -14.67 -18.44
CA TYR A 440 -8.71 -13.61 -19.43
C TYR A 440 -7.43 -13.63 -20.25
N THR A 441 -7.52 -13.64 -21.59
CA THR A 441 -6.35 -13.59 -22.46
C THR A 441 -6.52 -12.46 -23.46
N ALA A 442 -5.67 -11.45 -23.38
CA ALA A 442 -5.67 -10.29 -24.26
C ALA A 442 -4.42 -10.28 -25.14
N VAL A 443 -4.58 -9.91 -26.41
CA VAL A 443 -3.50 -9.67 -27.36
C VAL A 443 -3.51 -8.21 -27.73
N HIS A 444 -2.38 -7.53 -27.50
CA HIS A 444 -2.16 -6.14 -27.83
C HIS A 444 -1.19 -6.00 -29.00
N ASP A 445 -1.34 -4.93 -29.77
CA ASP A 445 -0.40 -4.57 -30.82
C ASP A 445 0.92 -4.02 -30.24
N GLN A 446 1.82 -3.57 -31.12
CA GLN A 446 3.13 -3.02 -30.75
C GLN A 446 3.07 -1.68 -30.00
N HIS A 447 1.90 -1.01 -30.01
CA HIS A 447 1.63 0.23 -29.31
C HIS A 447 0.87 -0.02 -27.99
N GLY A 448 0.54 -1.27 -27.69
CA GLY A 448 -0.20 -1.66 -26.49
C GLY A 448 -1.72 -1.59 -26.65
N GLU A 449 -2.24 -1.33 -27.86
CA GLU A 449 -3.68 -1.29 -28.12
C GLU A 449 -4.27 -2.70 -28.21
N LEU A 450 -5.47 -2.90 -27.66
CA LEU A 450 -6.15 -4.19 -27.65
C LEU A 450 -6.58 -4.59 -29.07
N VAL A 451 -6.08 -5.73 -29.56
CA VAL A 451 -6.50 -6.33 -30.83
C VAL A 451 -7.67 -7.30 -30.61
N VAL A 452 -7.51 -8.24 -29.66
CA VAL A 452 -8.52 -9.25 -29.34
C VAL A 452 -8.35 -9.72 -27.90
N ALA A 453 -9.46 -10.03 -27.24
CA ALA A 453 -9.45 -10.70 -25.94
C ALA A 453 -10.45 -11.86 -25.89
N ILE A 454 -10.10 -12.89 -25.13
CA ILE A 454 -10.95 -14.05 -24.82
C ILE A 454 -11.12 -14.12 -23.30
N ALA A 455 -12.36 -14.21 -22.83
CA ALA A 455 -12.69 -14.33 -21.42
C ALA A 455 -13.40 -15.68 -21.16
N ASP A 456 -12.67 -16.64 -20.61
CA ASP A 456 -13.24 -17.91 -20.09
C ASP A 456 -13.50 -17.75 -18.59
N MET A 457 -14.71 -17.28 -18.26
CA MET A 457 -15.09 -16.91 -16.88
C MET A 457 -16.14 -17.85 -16.29
N ASN A 458 -16.27 -19.07 -16.83
CA ASN A 458 -17.34 -20.01 -16.47
C ASN A 458 -17.37 -20.36 -14.98
N ALA A 459 -16.23 -20.38 -14.28
CA ALA A 459 -16.17 -20.68 -12.86
C ALA A 459 -17.02 -19.71 -12.00
N ALA A 460 -17.09 -18.44 -12.39
CA ALA A 460 -17.87 -17.42 -11.67
C ALA A 460 -19.39 -17.60 -11.84
N GLU A 461 -19.83 -18.06 -13.02
CA GLU A 461 -21.26 -18.29 -13.31
C GLU A 461 -21.83 -19.48 -12.53
N HIS A 462 -20.98 -20.42 -12.13
CA HIS A 462 -21.35 -21.59 -11.33
C HIS A 462 -21.27 -21.37 -9.82
N ILE A 463 -21.06 -20.13 -9.34
CA ILE A 463 -21.18 -19.80 -7.91
C ILE A 463 -22.64 -19.99 -7.49
N ALA A 464 -22.89 -21.00 -6.64
CA ALA A 464 -24.25 -21.38 -6.25
C ALA A 464 -24.84 -20.38 -5.25
N ALA A 465 -26.10 -20.01 -5.46
CA ALA A 465 -26.82 -19.06 -4.61
C ALA A 465 -26.84 -19.48 -3.12
N GLU A 466 -26.94 -20.78 -2.85
CA GLU A 466 -26.97 -21.34 -1.49
C GLU A 466 -25.64 -21.18 -0.77
N ASP A 467 -24.53 -21.20 -1.49
CA ASP A 467 -23.20 -20.97 -0.92
C ASP A 467 -23.05 -19.53 -0.45
N VAL A 468 -23.47 -18.59 -1.31
CA VAL A 468 -23.44 -17.17 -0.99
C VAL A 468 -24.35 -16.84 0.18
N ALA A 469 -25.57 -17.39 0.21
CA ALA A 469 -26.51 -17.18 1.31
C ALA A 469 -25.96 -17.68 2.65
N ARG A 470 -25.31 -18.87 2.67
CA ARG A 470 -24.66 -19.39 3.88
C ARG A 470 -23.50 -18.52 4.34
N GLU A 471 -22.69 -18.03 3.41
CA GLU A 471 -21.58 -17.14 3.78
C GLU A 471 -22.08 -15.78 4.28
N ILE A 472 -23.18 -15.25 3.76
CA ILE A 472 -23.82 -14.04 4.31
C ILE A 472 -24.34 -14.28 5.74
N GLU A 473 -25.05 -15.39 5.97
CA GLU A 473 -25.57 -15.74 7.30
C GLU A 473 -24.45 -15.90 8.32
N ARG A 474 -23.35 -16.52 7.88
CA ARG A 474 -22.16 -16.69 8.69
C ARG A 474 -21.46 -15.37 8.97
N ALA A 475 -21.02 -14.67 7.91
CA ALA A 475 -20.19 -13.46 7.95
C ALA A 475 -20.88 -12.24 8.56
N LYS A 476 -22.22 -12.17 8.49
CA LYS A 476 -23.04 -11.02 8.91
C LYS A 476 -22.48 -9.67 8.41
N PRO A 477 -22.30 -9.52 7.08
CA PRO A 477 -21.63 -8.35 6.53
C PRO A 477 -22.47 -7.08 6.67
N ARG A 478 -21.80 -5.93 6.79
CA ARG A 478 -22.44 -4.61 6.64
C ARG A 478 -22.71 -4.30 5.17
N TRP A 479 -21.80 -4.73 4.29
CA TRP A 479 -21.88 -4.56 2.85
C TRP A 479 -21.61 -5.88 2.12
N VAL A 480 -22.46 -6.18 1.14
CA VAL A 480 -22.24 -7.24 0.16
C VAL A 480 -21.96 -6.58 -1.20
N CYS A 481 -20.81 -6.87 -1.78
CA CYS A 481 -20.45 -6.41 -3.12
C CYS A 481 -20.65 -7.54 -4.13
N LEU A 482 -21.34 -7.23 -5.23
CA LEU A 482 -21.74 -8.15 -6.29
C LEU A 482 -21.02 -7.82 -7.59
N ASP A 483 -20.34 -8.81 -8.14
CA ASP A 483 -19.77 -8.80 -9.48
C ASP A 483 -20.84 -9.12 -10.54
N GLY A 484 -20.89 -8.34 -11.62
CA GLY A 484 -21.77 -8.57 -12.79
C GLY A 484 -21.52 -9.90 -13.53
N ASN A 485 -20.40 -10.57 -13.30
CA ASN A 485 -20.11 -11.92 -13.82
C ASN A 485 -21.03 -13.02 -13.26
N LEU A 486 -21.74 -12.77 -12.17
CA LEU A 486 -22.61 -13.77 -11.56
C LEU A 486 -23.83 -14.11 -12.43
N SER A 487 -24.41 -15.28 -12.20
CA SER A 487 -25.67 -15.66 -12.83
C SER A 487 -26.84 -14.79 -12.29
N PRO A 488 -27.89 -14.53 -13.09
CA PRO A 488 -29.08 -13.82 -12.61
C PRO A 488 -29.69 -14.36 -11.32
N ASP A 489 -29.75 -15.69 -11.19
CA ASP A 489 -30.34 -16.36 -10.03
C ASP A 489 -29.47 -16.17 -8.78
N THR A 490 -28.14 -16.21 -8.93
CA THR A 490 -27.18 -15.91 -7.86
C THR A 490 -27.28 -14.45 -7.44
N ILE A 491 -27.36 -13.50 -8.36
CA ILE A 491 -27.55 -12.06 -8.06
C ILE A 491 -28.84 -11.87 -7.24
N ALA A 492 -29.99 -12.34 -7.74
CA ALA A 492 -31.28 -12.16 -7.08
C ALA A 492 -31.32 -12.80 -5.68
N SER A 493 -30.75 -13.99 -5.53
CA SER A 493 -30.68 -14.70 -4.24
C SER A 493 -29.77 -13.99 -3.25
N THR A 494 -28.64 -13.45 -3.73
CA THR A 494 -27.69 -12.72 -2.90
C THR A 494 -28.28 -11.41 -2.39
N VAL A 495 -28.97 -10.65 -3.25
CA VAL A 495 -29.69 -9.44 -2.85
C VAL A 495 -30.73 -9.75 -1.77
N LYS A 496 -31.48 -10.84 -1.93
CA LYS A 496 -32.47 -11.29 -0.94
C LYS A 496 -31.82 -11.66 0.39
N ALA A 497 -30.71 -12.41 0.37
CA ALA A 497 -29.96 -12.80 1.57
C ALA A 497 -29.31 -11.60 2.27
N GLY A 498 -28.73 -10.66 1.52
CA GLY A 498 -28.17 -9.41 2.03
C GLY A 498 -29.23 -8.58 2.76
N ARG A 499 -30.41 -8.41 2.16
CA ARG A 499 -31.54 -7.72 2.81
C ARG A 499 -32.02 -8.40 4.09
N ALA A 500 -32.15 -9.74 4.07
CA ALA A 500 -32.54 -10.50 5.25
C ALA A 500 -31.55 -10.35 6.41
N SER A 501 -30.25 -10.19 6.10
CA SER A 501 -29.18 -9.92 7.07
C SER A 501 -28.97 -8.43 7.38
N LYS A 502 -29.77 -7.52 6.78
CA LYS A 502 -29.64 -6.06 6.88
C LYS A 502 -28.33 -5.50 6.32
N ALA A 503 -27.68 -6.23 5.43
CA ALA A 503 -26.52 -5.76 4.69
C ALA A 503 -26.95 -4.83 3.53
N ASN A 504 -26.18 -3.77 3.29
CA ASN A 504 -26.29 -2.98 2.08
C ASN A 504 -25.69 -3.74 0.89
N VAL A 505 -26.18 -3.47 -0.32
CA VAL A 505 -25.70 -4.15 -1.52
C VAL A 505 -25.04 -3.15 -2.47
N PHE A 506 -23.81 -3.45 -2.86
CA PHE A 506 -23.07 -2.72 -3.89
C PHE A 506 -22.98 -3.59 -5.15
N PHE A 507 -23.23 -3.03 -6.33
CA PHE A 507 -23.15 -3.75 -7.60
C PHE A 507 -22.07 -3.16 -8.53
N GLU A 508 -21.11 -3.99 -8.93
CA GLU A 508 -20.08 -3.66 -9.92
C GLU A 508 -20.40 -4.36 -11.27
N PRO A 509 -20.87 -3.63 -12.29
CA PRO A 509 -21.45 -4.24 -13.49
C PRO A 509 -20.46 -4.98 -14.41
N THR A 510 -19.15 -4.75 -14.26
CA THR A 510 -18.03 -5.38 -14.99
C THR A 510 -17.92 -5.08 -16.48
N SER A 511 -18.99 -5.27 -17.26
CA SER A 511 -19.00 -5.02 -18.70
C SER A 511 -20.42 -4.89 -19.23
N ALA A 512 -20.60 -4.22 -20.37
CA ALA A 512 -21.92 -3.99 -20.95
C ALA A 512 -22.77 -5.28 -21.14
N PRO A 513 -22.25 -6.41 -21.63
CA PRO A 513 -23.06 -7.64 -21.74
C PRO A 513 -23.49 -8.24 -20.39
N LYS A 514 -22.72 -7.97 -19.33
CA LYS A 514 -22.93 -8.54 -17.98
C LYS A 514 -23.74 -7.61 -17.08
N SER A 515 -23.65 -6.30 -17.28
CA SER A 515 -24.36 -5.28 -16.50
C SER A 515 -25.88 -5.47 -16.55
N GLY A 516 -26.42 -5.84 -17.72
CA GLY A 516 -27.84 -6.13 -17.90
C GLY A 516 -28.36 -7.36 -17.14
N ARG A 517 -27.50 -8.23 -16.60
CA ARG A 517 -27.91 -9.41 -15.83
C ARG A 517 -28.70 -9.07 -14.58
N LEU A 518 -28.45 -7.89 -14.01
CA LEU A 518 -29.23 -7.34 -12.89
C LEU A 518 -30.73 -7.26 -13.22
N PHE A 519 -31.09 -7.08 -14.50
CA PHE A 519 -32.46 -6.89 -14.98
C PHE A 519 -32.91 -7.97 -15.97
N SER A 520 -32.41 -9.20 -15.84
CA SER A 520 -32.53 -10.23 -16.89
C SER A 520 -33.78 -11.13 -16.85
N SER A 521 -34.57 -11.12 -15.77
CA SER A 521 -35.75 -12.00 -15.65
C SER A 521 -36.88 -11.36 -14.84
N THR A 522 -38.12 -11.62 -15.25
CA THR A 522 -39.36 -11.23 -14.56
C THR A 522 -39.74 -12.18 -13.43
N LYS A 523 -39.27 -13.44 -13.46
CA LYS A 523 -39.52 -14.45 -12.40
C LYS A 523 -38.69 -14.20 -11.14
N THR A 524 -37.54 -13.56 -11.30
CA THR A 524 -36.59 -13.20 -10.24
C THR A 524 -36.50 -11.67 -10.12
N ARG A 525 -37.63 -10.98 -10.31
CA ARG A 525 -37.69 -9.52 -10.28
C ARG A 525 -37.16 -8.99 -8.96
N LEU A 526 -36.16 -8.13 -9.06
CA LEU A 526 -35.58 -7.45 -7.91
C LEU A 526 -36.59 -6.44 -7.33
N PRO A 527 -36.77 -6.38 -6.00
CA PRO A 527 -37.63 -5.37 -5.41
C PRO A 527 -37.00 -3.97 -5.51
N LEU A 528 -37.81 -2.92 -5.42
CA LEU A 528 -37.35 -1.53 -5.43
C LEU A 528 -36.32 -1.27 -4.30
N GLY A 529 -35.33 -0.43 -4.58
CA GLY A 529 -34.25 -0.01 -3.67
C GLY A 529 -33.36 -1.14 -3.15
N CYS A 530 -33.20 -2.22 -3.90
CA CYS A 530 -32.52 -3.43 -3.42
C CYS A 530 -31.00 -3.43 -3.59
N ILE A 531 -30.51 -2.58 -4.49
CA ILE A 531 -29.10 -2.31 -4.66
C ILE A 531 -28.86 -0.92 -4.08
N SER A 532 -28.10 -0.82 -2.99
CA SER A 532 -27.85 0.44 -2.31
C SER A 532 -27.00 1.38 -3.18
N VAL A 533 -25.99 0.84 -3.87
CA VAL A 533 -25.08 1.60 -4.75
C VAL A 533 -24.69 0.75 -5.96
N ALA A 534 -24.60 1.34 -7.16
CA ALA A 534 -23.88 0.73 -8.27
C ALA A 534 -22.92 1.72 -8.93
N LYS A 535 -21.84 1.18 -9.50
CA LYS A 535 -20.81 1.96 -10.19
C LYS A 535 -20.72 1.48 -11.63
N PRO A 536 -21.54 2.00 -12.57
CA PRO A 536 -21.37 1.70 -13.99
C PRO A 536 -20.41 2.69 -14.67
N ASN A 537 -19.84 2.32 -15.80
CA ASN A 537 -19.45 3.29 -16.83
C ASN A 537 -20.62 3.60 -17.78
N THR A 538 -20.41 4.44 -18.79
CA THR A 538 -21.47 4.88 -19.71
C THR A 538 -22.08 3.73 -20.51
N LEU A 539 -21.26 2.78 -20.99
CA LEU A 539 -21.71 1.63 -21.77
C LEU A 539 -22.48 0.61 -20.90
N GLU A 540 -22.01 0.40 -19.67
CA GLU A 540 -22.68 -0.47 -18.70
C GLU A 540 -24.03 0.07 -18.28
N LEU A 541 -24.13 1.39 -18.06
CA LEU A 541 -25.38 2.07 -17.71
C LEU A 541 -26.41 1.92 -18.82
N GLU A 542 -26.01 2.13 -20.09
CA GLU A 542 -26.89 1.95 -21.25
C GLU A 542 -27.40 0.51 -21.34
N ALA A 543 -26.53 -0.48 -21.19
CA ALA A 543 -26.93 -1.88 -21.20
C ALA A 543 -27.84 -2.26 -20.02
N MET A 544 -27.62 -1.69 -18.83
CA MET A 544 -28.52 -1.84 -17.68
C MET A 544 -29.91 -1.25 -17.98
N PHE A 545 -29.95 -0.04 -18.52
CA PHE A 545 -31.19 0.64 -18.90
C PHE A 545 -31.97 -0.14 -19.95
N GLU A 546 -31.31 -0.60 -21.00
CA GLU A 546 -31.94 -1.38 -22.08
C GLU A 546 -32.43 -2.74 -21.60
N ALA A 547 -31.70 -3.42 -20.71
CA ALA A 547 -32.15 -4.66 -20.09
C ALA A 547 -33.39 -4.44 -19.21
N ALA A 548 -33.40 -3.39 -18.37
CA ALA A 548 -34.55 -3.02 -17.55
C ALA A 548 -35.78 -2.68 -18.41
N ARG A 549 -35.58 -1.90 -19.48
CA ARG A 549 -36.63 -1.54 -20.44
C ARG A 549 -37.22 -2.76 -21.14
N THR A 550 -36.34 -3.63 -21.66
CA THR A 550 -36.74 -4.80 -22.46
C THR A 550 -37.44 -5.86 -21.62
N ASN A 551 -37.02 -6.03 -20.36
CA ASN A 551 -37.62 -6.99 -19.42
C ASN A 551 -38.73 -6.36 -18.55
N GLU A 552 -39.34 -5.25 -19.02
CA GLU A 552 -40.53 -4.63 -18.44
C GLU A 552 -40.38 -4.14 -16.98
N TYR A 553 -39.14 -3.85 -16.54
CA TYR A 553 -38.89 -3.29 -15.21
C TYR A 553 -39.55 -1.92 -15.01
N PHE A 554 -39.72 -1.14 -16.09
CA PHE A 554 -40.38 0.17 -16.09
C PHE A 554 -41.91 0.10 -16.23
N ALA A 555 -42.49 -1.10 -16.28
CA ALA A 555 -43.95 -1.29 -16.25
C ALA A 555 -44.48 -1.56 -14.83
N ASP A 556 -43.62 -1.54 -13.80
CA ASP A 556 -44.04 -1.72 -12.40
C ASP A 556 -44.84 -0.51 -11.89
N GLU A 557 -45.95 -0.75 -11.19
CA GLU A 557 -46.74 0.32 -10.61
C GLU A 557 -45.95 1.12 -9.56
N GLY A 558 -45.13 0.44 -8.74
CA GLY A 558 -44.27 1.09 -7.76
C GLY A 558 -43.14 1.90 -8.40
N TRP A 559 -42.64 1.46 -9.56
CA TRP A 559 -41.70 2.26 -10.35
C TRP A 559 -42.34 3.56 -10.83
N TRP A 560 -43.55 3.51 -11.41
CA TRP A 560 -44.27 4.71 -11.85
C TRP A 560 -44.56 5.68 -10.70
N GLN A 561 -45.00 5.16 -9.55
CA GLN A 561 -45.23 5.99 -8.35
C GLN A 561 -43.98 6.76 -7.89
N ILE A 562 -42.80 6.14 -7.99
CA ILE A 562 -41.55 6.83 -7.66
C ILE A 562 -41.24 7.87 -8.73
N ILE A 563 -41.19 7.47 -10.00
CA ILE A 563 -40.78 8.33 -11.13
C ILE A 563 -41.66 9.56 -11.28
N ASP A 564 -42.98 9.40 -11.23
CA ASP A 564 -43.94 10.50 -11.34
C ASP A 564 -43.79 11.50 -10.17
N GLY A 565 -43.24 11.05 -9.04
CA GLY A 565 -43.01 11.84 -7.85
C GLY A 565 -41.62 12.47 -7.71
N LEU A 566 -40.67 12.28 -8.64
CA LEU A 566 -39.27 12.76 -8.52
C LEU A 566 -39.05 14.25 -8.85
N GLY A 567 -40.09 14.97 -9.30
CA GLY A 567 -39.97 16.39 -9.64
C GLY A 567 -39.08 16.68 -10.87
N THR A 568 -38.81 15.68 -11.72
CA THR A 568 -37.92 15.77 -12.90
C THR A 568 -38.61 16.41 -14.12
N GLY A 569 -39.29 17.54 -13.91
CA GLY A 569 -40.04 18.26 -14.96
C GLY A 569 -39.17 19.10 -15.92
N PRO A 570 -39.78 20.01 -16.70
CA PRO A 570 -39.06 20.83 -17.68
C PRO A 570 -37.91 21.67 -17.11
N GLN A 571 -38.04 22.16 -15.87
CA GLN A 571 -36.97 22.94 -15.23
C GLN A 571 -35.73 22.08 -14.96
N PHE A 572 -35.92 20.90 -14.36
CA PHE A 572 -34.83 19.95 -14.14
C PHE A 572 -34.10 19.59 -15.44
N ARG A 573 -34.85 19.33 -16.52
CA ARG A 573 -34.27 19.06 -17.84
C ARG A 573 -33.43 20.23 -18.36
N ARG A 574 -33.91 21.46 -18.19
CA ARG A 574 -33.14 22.67 -18.54
C ARG A 574 -31.87 22.76 -17.71
N ASP A 575 -31.95 22.56 -16.40
CA ASP A 575 -30.80 22.65 -15.51
C ASP A 575 -29.72 21.62 -15.88
N VAL A 576 -30.11 20.39 -16.23
CA VAL A 576 -29.20 19.36 -16.78
C VAL A 576 -28.58 19.82 -18.10
N GLU A 577 -29.35 20.39 -19.04
CA GLU A 577 -28.80 20.93 -20.29
C GLU A 577 -27.79 22.05 -20.04
N VAL A 578 -28.07 22.95 -19.08
CA VAL A 578 -27.13 24.02 -18.70
C VAL A 578 -25.88 23.42 -18.07
N LEU A 579 -25.97 22.41 -17.20
CA LEU A 579 -24.82 21.72 -16.61
C LEU A 579 -23.84 21.22 -17.67
N PHE A 580 -24.35 20.51 -18.68
CA PHE A 580 -23.51 19.96 -19.75
C PHE A 580 -22.94 21.04 -20.67
N ARG A 581 -23.66 22.17 -20.86
CA ARG A 581 -23.18 23.27 -21.72
C ARG A 581 -22.17 24.19 -21.04
N THR A 582 -22.28 24.38 -19.73
CA THR A 582 -21.44 25.30 -18.96
C THR A 582 -20.03 24.75 -18.75
N HIS A 583 -19.87 23.42 -18.60
CA HIS A 583 -18.57 22.81 -18.35
C HIS A 583 -17.92 22.34 -19.65
N PRO A 584 -16.74 22.90 -20.03
CA PRO A 584 -16.08 22.58 -21.30
C PRO A 584 -15.88 21.07 -21.54
N MET A 585 -15.50 20.32 -20.50
CA MET A 585 -15.26 18.88 -20.57
C MET A 585 -16.53 18.09 -20.90
N LEU A 586 -17.66 18.45 -20.29
CA LEU A 586 -18.95 17.79 -20.54
C LEU A 586 -19.55 18.23 -21.88
N ARG A 587 -19.36 19.49 -22.28
CA ARG A 587 -19.96 20.08 -23.49
C ARG A 587 -19.62 19.32 -24.77
N THR A 588 -18.38 18.84 -24.88
CA THR A 588 -17.89 18.14 -26.08
C THR A 588 -18.04 16.62 -26.00
N SER A 589 -18.68 16.10 -24.95
CA SER A 589 -18.73 14.66 -24.69
C SER A 589 -19.83 13.91 -25.46
N GLY A 590 -20.90 14.60 -25.89
CA GLY A 590 -22.09 13.98 -26.49
C GLY A 590 -22.98 13.21 -25.49
N LEU A 591 -22.65 13.22 -24.19
CA LEU A 591 -23.35 12.44 -23.17
C LEU A 591 -24.75 12.98 -22.83
N PHE A 592 -24.99 14.27 -23.06
CA PHE A 592 -26.33 14.86 -22.90
C PHE A 592 -27.30 14.32 -23.95
N GLU A 593 -26.87 14.32 -25.22
CA GLU A 593 -27.63 13.81 -26.36
C GLU A 593 -27.86 12.29 -26.27
N ALA A 594 -26.88 11.56 -25.73
CA ALA A 594 -27.01 10.14 -25.41
C ALA A 594 -28.02 9.85 -24.27
N GLY A 595 -28.48 10.87 -23.55
CA GLY A 595 -29.47 10.74 -22.50
C GLY A 595 -28.94 10.12 -21.21
N LEU A 596 -27.65 10.27 -20.90
CA LEU A 596 -26.99 9.64 -19.74
C LEU A 596 -27.79 9.82 -18.43
N VAL A 597 -28.15 11.07 -18.11
CA VAL A 597 -28.90 11.42 -16.90
C VAL A 597 -30.30 10.82 -16.92
N GLN A 598 -30.96 10.81 -18.08
CA GLN A 598 -32.28 10.21 -18.23
C GLN A 598 -32.23 8.71 -17.91
N GLN A 599 -31.26 7.98 -18.49
CA GLN A 599 -31.07 6.56 -18.24
C GLN A 599 -30.84 6.29 -16.75
N ALA A 600 -29.99 7.08 -16.10
CA ALA A 600 -29.71 6.95 -14.66
C ALA A 600 -30.96 7.18 -13.80
N VAL A 601 -31.75 8.23 -14.09
CA VAL A 601 -32.99 8.54 -13.34
C VAL A 601 -34.00 7.39 -13.41
N HIS A 602 -34.14 6.73 -14.55
CA HIS A 602 -35.06 5.60 -14.70
C HIS A 602 -34.63 4.36 -13.88
N LEU A 603 -33.35 4.25 -13.54
CA LEU A 603 -32.81 3.15 -12.74
C LEU A 603 -32.83 3.43 -11.23
N LEU A 604 -32.97 4.69 -10.81
CA LEU A 604 -32.98 5.11 -9.39
C LEU A 604 -33.97 4.35 -8.49
N PRO A 605 -35.20 4.00 -8.93
CA PRO A 605 -36.12 3.21 -8.09
C PRO A 605 -35.56 1.84 -7.69
N TYR A 606 -34.64 1.28 -8.46
CA TYR A 606 -33.97 0.00 -8.16
C TYR A 606 -32.59 0.20 -7.53
N VAL A 607 -31.87 1.23 -7.98
CA VAL A 607 -30.50 1.57 -7.56
C VAL A 607 -30.43 3.04 -7.14
N PRO A 608 -30.71 3.38 -5.87
CA PRO A 608 -30.86 4.77 -5.42
C PRO A 608 -29.59 5.62 -5.52
N VAL A 609 -28.41 5.01 -5.65
CA VAL A 609 -27.15 5.74 -5.84
C VAL A 609 -26.36 5.13 -7.00
N LEU A 610 -26.14 5.91 -8.05
CA LEU A 610 -25.35 5.56 -9.22
C LEU A 610 -24.09 6.43 -9.27
N LEU A 611 -22.92 5.79 -9.28
CA LEU A 611 -21.62 6.44 -9.47
C LEU A 611 -21.12 6.17 -10.89
N ILE A 612 -21.39 7.07 -11.82
CA ILE A 612 -21.15 6.85 -13.25
C ILE A 612 -19.76 7.38 -13.61
N THR A 613 -18.82 6.49 -13.89
CA THR A 613 -17.45 6.89 -14.29
C THR A 613 -17.39 7.23 -15.78
N LEU A 614 -16.76 8.36 -16.10
CA LEU A 614 -16.70 8.92 -17.46
C LEU A 614 -15.27 8.97 -18.04
N GLY A 615 -14.35 8.18 -17.47
CA GLY A 615 -12.93 8.22 -17.82
C GLY A 615 -12.33 9.59 -17.53
N ARG A 616 -11.70 10.21 -18.54
CA ARG A 616 -11.07 11.54 -18.43
C ARG A 616 -12.02 12.69 -18.05
N LEU A 617 -13.34 12.47 -18.07
CA LEU A 617 -14.34 13.48 -17.73
C LEU A 617 -14.76 13.44 -16.25
N GLY A 618 -14.13 12.58 -15.45
CA GLY A 618 -14.44 12.42 -14.02
C GLY A 618 -15.63 11.49 -13.78
N VAL A 619 -16.50 11.87 -12.83
CA VAL A 619 -17.61 11.03 -12.34
C VAL A 619 -18.89 11.85 -12.25
N ILE A 620 -20.03 11.28 -12.66
CA ILE A 620 -21.35 11.83 -12.35
C ILE A 620 -22.02 10.92 -11.33
N ALA A 621 -22.34 11.46 -10.16
CA ALA A 621 -23.17 10.79 -9.17
C ALA A 621 -24.63 11.19 -9.36
N VAL A 622 -25.54 10.20 -9.36
CA VAL A 622 -26.99 10.41 -9.42
C VAL A 622 -27.62 9.70 -8.22
N GLN A 623 -28.35 10.44 -7.40
CA GLN A 623 -28.90 9.95 -6.13
C GLN A 623 -30.40 10.20 -6.03
N LEU A 624 -31.10 9.22 -5.47
CA LEU A 624 -32.45 9.34 -4.95
C LEU A 624 -32.38 9.45 -3.43
N LEU A 625 -32.70 10.64 -2.91
CA LEU A 625 -32.66 10.98 -1.50
C LEU A 625 -34.09 11.05 -0.93
N PRO A 626 -34.26 10.93 0.39
CA PRO A 626 -35.55 11.19 1.03
C PRO A 626 -36.08 12.59 0.67
N PRO A 627 -37.40 12.80 0.63
CA PRO A 627 -37.97 14.14 0.48
C PRO A 627 -37.43 15.09 1.56
N GLU A 628 -37.19 16.34 1.18
CA GLU A 628 -36.65 17.36 2.09
C GLU A 628 -35.28 17.00 2.69
N SER A 629 -34.44 16.32 1.90
CA SER A 629 -33.10 15.80 2.27
C SER A 629 -32.10 16.82 2.85
N GLY A 630 -32.45 18.11 2.90
CA GLY A 630 -31.56 19.17 3.39
C GLY A 630 -30.36 19.47 2.47
N ILE A 631 -30.23 18.75 1.34
CA ILE A 631 -29.15 19.02 0.38
C ILE A 631 -29.25 20.44 -0.16
N ALA A 632 -28.11 21.09 -0.39
CA ALA A 632 -28.07 22.44 -0.95
C ALA A 632 -28.80 22.50 -2.30
N PRO A 633 -29.42 23.65 -2.67
CA PRO A 633 -30.12 23.80 -3.94
C PRO A 633 -29.20 23.61 -5.15
N THR A 634 -29.82 23.51 -6.33
CA THR A 634 -29.12 23.48 -7.63
C THR A 634 -28.07 24.58 -7.72
N SER A 635 -26.83 24.18 -8.00
CA SER A 635 -25.72 25.06 -8.33
C SER A 635 -25.03 24.50 -9.56
N VAL A 636 -25.42 25.00 -10.74
CA VAL A 636 -24.82 24.55 -11.99
C VAL A 636 -23.31 24.84 -12.01
N LYS A 637 -22.87 25.94 -11.40
CA LYS A 637 -21.44 26.29 -11.29
C LYS A 637 -20.65 25.22 -10.54
N ASP A 638 -21.23 24.69 -9.46
CA ASP A 638 -20.58 23.66 -8.63
C ASP A 638 -20.87 22.25 -9.14
N GLY A 639 -21.42 22.10 -10.35
CA GLY A 639 -21.73 20.81 -10.95
C GLY A 639 -22.98 20.10 -10.39
N ARG A 640 -23.82 20.79 -9.62
CA ARG A 640 -24.95 20.19 -8.87
C ARG A 640 -26.33 20.57 -9.41
N ILE A 641 -27.18 19.59 -9.65
CA ILE A 641 -28.61 19.76 -9.95
C ILE A 641 -29.44 19.02 -8.91
N VAL A 642 -30.46 19.68 -8.37
CA VAL A 642 -31.40 19.08 -7.41
C VAL A 642 -32.83 19.27 -7.91
N ALA A 643 -33.54 18.17 -8.13
CA ALA A 643 -34.99 18.17 -8.29
C ALA A 643 -35.65 17.73 -6.99
N ARG A 644 -36.61 18.53 -6.51
CA ARG A 644 -37.39 18.23 -5.31
C ARG A 644 -38.67 17.50 -5.70
N GLY A 645 -38.93 16.36 -5.06
CA GLY A 645 -40.03 15.48 -5.40
C GLY A 645 -40.79 14.98 -4.17
N LEU A 646 -42.06 14.61 -4.37
CA LEU A 646 -42.91 13.99 -3.34
C LEU A 646 -42.41 12.58 -2.98
N SER A 647 -41.91 11.84 -3.97
CA SER A 647 -41.41 10.47 -3.78
C SER A 647 -39.91 10.45 -3.41
N GLY A 648 -39.25 11.61 -3.39
CA GLY A 648 -37.83 11.76 -3.09
C GLY A 648 -37.18 12.90 -3.87
N ASP A 649 -36.04 13.37 -3.39
CA ASP A 649 -35.24 14.36 -4.10
C ASP A 649 -34.23 13.66 -5.02
N VAL A 650 -34.09 14.13 -6.26
CA VAL A 650 -33.05 13.67 -7.18
C VAL A 650 -31.89 14.65 -7.14
N CYS A 651 -30.71 14.18 -6.75
CA CYS A 651 -29.47 14.96 -6.81
C CYS A 651 -28.55 14.41 -7.89
N ILE A 652 -28.08 15.28 -8.78
CA ILE A 652 -27.01 15.02 -9.73
C ILE A 652 -25.81 15.87 -9.32
N GLN A 653 -24.64 15.26 -9.20
CA GLN A 653 -23.41 15.96 -8.92
C GLN A 653 -22.32 15.46 -9.87
N TRP A 654 -21.77 16.37 -10.66
CA TRP A 654 -20.56 16.11 -11.43
C TRP A 654 -19.32 16.40 -10.58
N TYR A 655 -18.37 15.49 -10.61
CA TYR A 655 -17.06 15.61 -10.00
C TYR A 655 -15.99 15.56 -11.10
N PRO A 656 -15.19 16.62 -11.28
CA PRO A 656 -14.09 16.62 -12.26
C PRO A 656 -13.02 15.59 -11.88
N PRO A 657 -12.14 15.19 -12.84
CA PRO A 657 -11.02 14.31 -12.54
C PRO A 657 -10.08 14.94 -11.50
N VAL A 658 -9.64 14.14 -10.53
CA VAL A 658 -8.69 14.57 -9.48
C VAL A 658 -7.26 14.74 -9.98
N ALA A 659 -6.95 14.18 -11.16
CA ALA A 659 -5.66 14.30 -11.81
C ALA A 659 -5.84 14.13 -13.32
N GLU A 660 -5.08 14.93 -14.09
CA GLU A 660 -4.87 14.69 -15.52
C GLU A 660 -3.57 13.89 -15.69
N LEU A 661 -3.64 12.77 -16.42
CA LEU A 661 -2.49 11.91 -16.68
C LEU A 661 -2.03 12.08 -18.13
N GLY A 662 -0.73 12.31 -18.33
CA GLY A 662 -0.11 12.42 -19.65
C GLY A 662 0.03 11.08 -20.38
N GLU A 663 0.25 11.14 -21.70
CA GLU A 663 0.60 9.97 -22.50
C GLU A 663 1.90 9.33 -21.98
N GLY A 664 1.83 8.06 -21.58
CA GLY A 664 2.95 7.31 -20.98
C GLY A 664 2.89 7.17 -19.44
N GLU A 665 2.06 7.94 -18.74
CA GLU A 665 1.79 7.71 -17.31
C GLU A 665 0.75 6.60 -17.08
N ILE A 666 -0.12 6.37 -18.06
CA ILE A 666 -1.10 5.27 -18.03
C ILE A 666 -0.38 3.99 -18.45
N VAL A 667 -0.18 3.10 -17.48
CA VAL A 667 0.45 1.79 -17.67
C VAL A 667 -0.60 0.73 -18.00
N SER A 668 -1.74 0.73 -17.30
CA SER A 668 -2.82 -0.24 -17.49
C SER A 668 -4.17 0.36 -17.14
N VAL A 669 -5.18 0.15 -17.97
CA VAL A 669 -6.58 0.52 -17.66
C VAL A 669 -7.35 -0.56 -16.91
N SER A 670 -6.76 -1.76 -16.79
CA SER A 670 -7.39 -2.89 -16.12
C SER A 670 -7.51 -2.64 -14.62
N GLY A 671 -8.69 -2.91 -14.04
CA GLY A 671 -8.94 -2.81 -12.60
C GLY A 671 -8.97 -1.38 -12.02
N ALA A 672 -8.82 -0.33 -12.83
CA ALA A 672 -8.99 1.06 -12.39
C ALA A 672 -10.43 1.34 -11.89
N GLY A 673 -11.43 0.79 -12.59
CA GLY A 673 -12.83 0.84 -12.17
C GLY A 673 -13.09 0.09 -10.87
N ASP A 674 -12.54 -1.12 -10.75
CA ASP A 674 -12.64 -1.94 -9.54
C ASP A 674 -11.96 -1.25 -8.35
N SER A 675 -10.82 -0.61 -8.58
CA SER A 675 -10.09 0.18 -7.57
C SER A 675 -10.91 1.38 -7.09
N PHE A 676 -11.60 2.08 -7.99
CA PHE A 676 -12.54 3.15 -7.63
C PHE A 676 -13.65 2.60 -6.74
N ALA A 677 -14.32 1.53 -7.17
CA ALA A 677 -15.46 0.94 -6.48
C ALA A 677 -15.05 0.41 -5.08
N ALA A 678 -13.90 -0.25 -5.00
CA ALA A 678 -13.37 -0.77 -3.76
C ALA A 678 -12.97 0.31 -2.76
N ALA A 679 -12.41 1.44 -3.21
CA ALA A 679 -12.10 2.57 -2.34
C ALA A 679 -13.38 3.23 -1.79
N VAL A 680 -14.43 3.38 -2.61
CA VAL A 680 -15.74 3.85 -2.16
C VAL A 680 -16.34 2.87 -1.13
N LEU A 681 -16.32 1.57 -1.44
CA LEU A 681 -16.78 0.51 -0.53
C LEU A 681 -16.03 0.52 0.79
N ALA A 682 -14.72 0.75 0.77
CA ALA A 682 -13.90 0.78 1.97
C ALA A 682 -14.36 1.85 2.96
N GLU A 683 -14.71 3.04 2.48
CA GLU A 683 -15.23 4.10 3.34
C GLU A 683 -16.66 3.82 3.81
N LEU A 684 -17.53 3.32 2.93
CA LEU A 684 -18.90 2.94 3.30
C LEU A 684 -18.94 1.82 4.37
N VAL A 685 -17.92 0.94 4.37
CA VAL A 685 -17.75 -0.11 5.39
C VAL A 685 -17.27 0.46 6.71
N ARG A 686 -16.48 1.53 6.74
CA ARG A 686 -16.03 2.17 7.99
C ARG A 686 -17.18 2.91 8.64
N GLU A 687 -17.76 3.85 7.93
CA GLU A 687 -18.66 4.85 8.51
C GLU A 687 -19.96 4.99 7.70
N PRO A 688 -21.13 4.82 8.33
CA PRO A 688 -22.39 5.20 7.72
C PRO A 688 -22.47 6.73 7.66
N GLY A 689 -22.62 7.31 6.46
CA GLY A 689 -22.87 8.75 6.29
C GLY A 689 -21.70 9.58 5.76
N PHE A 690 -20.70 8.96 5.14
CA PHE A 690 -19.58 9.67 4.52
C PHE A 690 -20.05 10.62 3.40
N GLU A 691 -19.42 11.79 3.31
CA GLU A 691 -19.73 12.80 2.30
C GLU A 691 -19.43 12.26 0.88
N LEU A 692 -20.41 12.34 -0.02
CA LEU A 692 -20.30 11.78 -1.37
C LEU A 692 -19.09 12.34 -2.15
N GLY A 693 -18.78 13.63 -1.97
CA GLY A 693 -17.63 14.24 -2.64
C GLY A 693 -16.32 13.58 -2.27
N LYS A 694 -16.11 13.36 -0.97
CA LYS A 694 -14.93 12.65 -0.47
C LYS A 694 -14.90 11.18 -0.91
N LEU A 695 -16.05 10.49 -0.98
CA LEU A 695 -16.12 9.11 -1.53
C LEU A 695 -15.63 9.08 -2.97
N VAL A 696 -16.16 9.97 -3.80
CA VAL A 696 -15.84 10.03 -5.23
C VAL A 696 -14.38 10.43 -5.42
N GLU A 697 -13.89 11.45 -4.72
CA GLU A 697 -12.49 11.86 -4.79
C GLU A 697 -11.54 10.71 -4.46
N ARG A 698 -11.82 9.97 -3.37
CA ARG A 698 -11.05 8.78 -3.01
C ARG A 698 -11.08 7.70 -4.07
N GLY A 699 -12.27 7.42 -4.60
CA GLY A 699 -12.42 6.49 -5.72
C GLY A 699 -11.56 6.90 -6.91
N GLN A 700 -11.57 8.19 -7.27
CA GLN A 700 -10.78 8.71 -8.38
C GLN A 700 -9.28 8.59 -8.12
N ARG A 701 -8.79 8.91 -6.90
CA ARG A 701 -7.38 8.73 -6.52
C ARG A 701 -6.95 7.27 -6.59
N ALA A 702 -7.77 6.34 -6.10
CA ALA A 702 -7.50 4.91 -6.21
C ALA A 702 -7.44 4.42 -7.66
N ALA A 703 -8.33 4.91 -8.53
CA ALA A 703 -8.27 4.63 -9.96
C ALA A 703 -6.97 5.16 -10.58
N VAL A 704 -6.54 6.38 -10.23
CA VAL A 704 -5.29 6.98 -10.72
C VAL A 704 -4.06 6.15 -10.34
N LEU A 705 -3.97 5.67 -9.10
CA LEU A 705 -2.86 4.81 -8.67
C LEU A 705 -2.82 3.49 -9.43
N SER A 706 -3.98 2.86 -9.67
CA SER A 706 -4.05 1.64 -10.48
C SER A 706 -3.76 1.89 -11.96
N LEU A 707 -4.15 3.04 -12.51
CA LEU A 707 -3.81 3.44 -13.89
C LEU A 707 -2.29 3.51 -14.12
N LYS A 708 -1.53 3.90 -13.09
CA LYS A 708 -0.06 3.99 -13.10
C LYS A 708 0.64 2.66 -12.81
N SER A 709 -0.10 1.58 -12.59
CA SER A 709 0.45 0.28 -12.17
C SER A 709 0.45 -0.77 -13.29
N ASN A 710 1.37 -1.73 -13.18
CA ASN A 710 1.42 -2.90 -14.05
C ASN A 710 0.37 -3.97 -13.67
N GLY A 711 -0.15 -3.93 -12.44
CA GLY A 711 -1.22 -4.82 -11.97
C GLY A 711 -2.60 -4.20 -12.12
N ALA A 712 -3.66 -5.01 -12.08
CA ALA A 712 -5.04 -4.51 -12.10
C ALA A 712 -5.39 -3.65 -10.86
N VAL A 713 -4.73 -3.91 -9.73
CA VAL A 713 -4.85 -3.15 -8.49
C VAL A 713 -3.45 -2.73 -8.04
N SER A 714 -3.23 -1.43 -7.83
CA SER A 714 -1.94 -0.94 -7.32
C SER A 714 -1.77 -1.24 -5.83
N GLU A 715 -0.58 -1.73 -5.44
CA GLU A 715 -0.24 -1.88 -4.01
C GLU A 715 -0.09 -0.52 -3.32
N GLU A 716 0.12 0.57 -4.07
CA GLU A 716 0.18 1.94 -3.54
C GLU A 716 -1.17 2.40 -2.97
N LEU A 717 -2.28 1.69 -3.25
CA LEU A 717 -3.55 1.91 -2.56
C LEU A 717 -3.39 1.76 -1.03
N LYS A 718 -2.39 1.00 -0.54
CA LYS A 718 -2.05 0.92 0.90
C LYS A 718 -1.59 2.26 1.48
N MET A 719 -1.09 3.16 0.63
CA MET A 719 -0.68 4.51 1.01
C MET A 719 -1.86 5.49 1.04
N LEU A 720 -3.00 5.14 0.44
CA LEU A 720 -4.25 5.87 0.67
C LEU A 720 -4.66 5.60 2.12
N LYS A 721 -4.11 6.42 3.04
CA LYS A 721 -4.50 6.40 4.44
C LYS A 721 -6.03 6.44 4.50
N PRO A 722 -6.67 5.64 5.38
CA PRO A 722 -8.06 5.86 5.74
C PRO A 722 -8.22 7.35 6.01
N SER A 723 -9.30 7.98 5.57
CA SER A 723 -9.54 9.31 6.12
C SER A 723 -9.80 9.00 7.56
N THR A 724 -8.88 9.41 8.42
CA THR A 724 -9.34 10.05 9.63
C THR A 724 -10.36 11.04 9.13
N ASN A 725 -11.62 10.78 9.44
CA ASN A 725 -12.56 11.85 9.46
C ASN A 725 -11.88 12.99 10.22
N SER A 726 -11.34 13.96 9.50
CA SER A 726 -11.75 15.31 9.77
C SER A 726 -13.20 15.39 9.23
N ILE A 727 -14.19 14.75 9.85
CA ILE A 727 -14.94 15.44 10.89
C ILE A 727 -13.96 16.34 11.62
N MET A 728 -13.84 17.61 11.20
CA MET A 728 -13.33 18.63 12.11
C MET A 728 -13.97 18.28 13.44
N LEU A 729 -13.15 17.83 14.40
CA LEU A 729 -13.67 17.58 15.72
C LEU A 729 -14.41 18.87 16.08
N PRO A 730 -15.70 18.79 16.43
CA PRO A 730 -16.46 20.01 16.69
C PRO A 730 -15.66 20.82 17.69
N MET A 731 -15.18 21.98 17.27
CA MET A 731 -14.46 22.87 18.17
C MET A 731 -15.51 23.48 19.07
N GLU A 732 -15.45 23.11 20.35
CA GLU A 732 -16.28 23.74 21.37
C GLU A 732 -15.66 25.07 21.79
N GLY A 733 -16.52 26.07 21.99
CA GLY A 733 -16.06 27.43 22.21
C GLY A 733 -17.20 28.43 22.39
N HIS A 734 -16.82 29.69 22.57
CA HIS A 734 -17.71 30.83 22.69
C HIS A 734 -17.66 31.66 21.41
N LEU A 735 -18.84 31.91 20.83
CA LEU A 735 -18.97 32.89 19.75
C LEU A 735 -19.20 34.27 20.36
N HIS A 736 -18.21 35.14 20.22
CA HIS A 736 -18.25 36.52 20.65
C HIS A 736 -18.77 37.40 19.53
N LYS A 737 -19.58 38.39 19.89
CA LYS A 737 -19.93 39.51 19.02
C LYS A 737 -19.16 40.73 19.50
N TYR A 738 -18.08 41.09 18.80
CA TYR A 738 -17.19 42.18 19.21
C TYR A 738 -17.56 43.53 18.57
N SER A 739 -18.55 43.54 17.66
CA SER A 739 -19.06 44.74 17.00
C SER A 739 -20.55 44.58 16.67
N GLU A 740 -21.33 45.63 16.91
CA GLU A 740 -22.77 45.68 16.58
C GLU A 740 -23.02 46.09 15.12
N SER A 741 -22.20 46.98 14.57
CA SER A 741 -22.30 47.46 13.19
C SER A 741 -20.91 47.76 12.61
N PRO A 742 -20.44 46.99 11.60
CA PRO A 742 -21.03 45.74 11.13
C PRO A 742 -21.06 44.68 12.27
N ALA A 743 -21.96 43.70 12.12
CA ALA A 743 -22.14 42.63 13.10
C ALA A 743 -20.99 41.61 12.97
N LEU A 744 -19.86 41.90 13.62
CA LEU A 744 -18.65 41.10 13.52
C LEU A 744 -18.54 40.12 14.68
N THR A 745 -17.96 38.95 14.41
CA THR A 745 -17.86 37.86 15.38
C THR A 745 -16.46 37.29 15.46
N ALA A 746 -16.11 36.77 16.63
CA ALA A 746 -14.91 35.98 16.83
C ALA A 746 -15.25 34.72 17.61
N PHE A 747 -14.68 33.58 17.23
CA PHE A 747 -14.94 32.30 17.86
C PHE A 747 -13.75 31.89 18.73
N GLU A 748 -13.92 31.95 20.05
CA GLU A 748 -12.91 31.57 21.06
C GLU A 748 -13.08 30.11 21.48
N SER A 749 -11.99 29.37 21.61
CA SER A 749 -11.93 27.95 21.99
C SER A 749 -10.67 27.67 22.82
N GLY A 750 -10.56 26.45 23.34
CA GLY A 750 -9.46 26.05 24.24
C GLY A 750 -9.68 26.56 25.67
N ASP A 751 -8.61 26.99 26.34
CA ASP A 751 -8.70 27.46 27.73
C ASP A 751 -9.24 28.90 27.80
N LEU A 752 -10.57 29.01 27.82
CA LEU A 752 -11.30 30.29 27.90
C LEU A 752 -10.92 31.11 29.16
N SER A 753 -10.39 30.47 30.20
CA SER A 753 -9.97 31.14 31.45
C SER A 753 -8.58 31.76 31.36
N SER A 754 -7.80 31.41 30.34
CA SER A 754 -6.45 31.94 30.16
C SER A 754 -6.45 33.45 29.92
N GLY A 755 -5.50 34.12 30.57
CA GLY A 755 -5.19 35.53 30.31
C GLY A 755 -4.37 35.75 29.04
N SER A 756 -3.98 34.69 28.32
CA SER A 756 -3.23 34.73 27.07
C SER A 756 -4.09 34.21 25.92
N LEU A 757 -4.06 34.91 24.78
CA LEU A 757 -4.86 34.59 23.60
C LEU A 757 -3.99 34.57 22.35
N LEU A 758 -4.15 33.54 21.54
CA LEU A 758 -3.70 33.51 20.16
C LEU A 758 -4.91 33.81 19.26
N LEU A 759 -4.87 34.94 18.55
CA LEU A 759 -5.95 35.41 17.68
C LEU A 759 -5.57 35.19 16.21
N PHE A 760 -6.28 34.30 15.54
CA PHE A 760 -6.07 33.88 14.17
C PHE A 760 -6.87 34.72 13.17
N ILE A 761 -6.18 35.18 12.12
CA ILE A 761 -6.70 35.98 11.01
C ILE A 761 -6.46 35.18 9.72
N GLY A 762 -7.53 34.76 9.06
CA GLY A 762 -7.46 33.99 7.81
C GLY A 762 -7.17 34.84 6.57
N GLY A 763 -6.93 34.20 5.43
CA GLY A 763 -6.80 34.86 4.13
C GLY A 763 -8.14 35.26 3.50
N LEU A 764 -8.09 35.72 2.24
CA LEU A 764 -9.24 36.29 1.51
C LEU A 764 -10.50 35.42 1.58
N THR A 765 -10.35 34.12 1.29
CA THR A 765 -11.46 33.17 1.22
C THR A 765 -11.74 32.46 2.53
N ASP A 766 -10.97 32.77 3.57
CA ASP A 766 -11.05 32.07 4.84
C ASP A 766 -12.11 32.63 5.78
N GLY A 767 -12.51 31.77 6.70
CA GLY A 767 -13.34 32.11 7.85
C GLY A 767 -13.19 31.01 8.89
N TYR A 768 -14.28 30.69 9.60
CA TYR A 768 -14.21 29.68 10.65
C TYR A 768 -13.90 28.30 10.09
N LEU A 769 -12.81 27.71 10.61
CA LEU A 769 -12.35 26.36 10.32
C LEU A 769 -12.02 26.08 8.85
N THR A 770 -11.86 27.10 8.00
CA THR A 770 -11.50 26.88 6.59
C THR A 770 -10.06 26.36 6.42
N VAL A 771 -9.19 26.65 7.40
CA VAL A 771 -7.78 26.26 7.40
C VAL A 771 -7.56 24.97 8.18
N GLY A 772 -6.91 23.98 7.56
CA GLY A 772 -6.89 22.58 8.03
C GLY A 772 -6.21 22.32 9.38
N PHE A 773 -5.20 23.10 9.76
CA PHE A 773 -4.44 22.89 11.01
C PHE A 773 -5.04 23.57 12.24
N ILE A 774 -6.16 24.30 12.08
CA ILE A 774 -6.79 25.09 13.15
C ILE A 774 -7.19 24.25 14.37
N PRO A 775 -7.81 23.06 14.23
CA PRO A 775 -8.13 22.22 15.40
C PRO A 775 -6.88 21.84 16.20
N THR A 776 -5.78 21.48 15.53
CA THR A 776 -4.51 21.16 16.19
C THR A 776 -3.89 22.37 16.88
N LEU A 777 -3.97 23.56 16.27
CA LEU A 777 -3.47 24.79 16.88
C LEU A 777 -4.28 25.14 18.14
N ALA A 778 -5.60 25.00 18.10
CA ALA A 778 -6.46 25.24 19.25
C ALA A 778 -6.17 24.26 20.40
N GLU A 779 -5.98 22.97 20.09
CA GLU A 779 -5.59 21.96 21.09
C GLU A 779 -4.20 22.26 21.67
N TRP A 780 -3.25 22.68 20.83
CA TRP A 780 -1.93 23.10 21.27
C TRP A 780 -2.00 24.28 22.24
N CYS A 781 -2.83 25.30 21.95
CA CYS A 781 -3.07 26.41 22.87
C CYS A 781 -3.64 25.93 24.21
N ASN A 782 -4.66 25.07 24.17
CA ASN A 782 -5.29 24.51 25.36
C ASN A 782 -4.28 23.77 26.26
N SER A 783 -3.38 22.97 25.66
CA SER A 783 -2.34 22.26 26.40
C SER A 783 -1.30 23.16 27.08
N ARG A 784 -1.27 24.45 26.74
CA ARG A 784 -0.27 25.44 27.19
C ARG A 784 -0.88 26.59 27.98
N ASN A 785 -2.14 26.48 28.43
CA ASN A 785 -2.83 27.55 29.14
C ASN A 785 -2.89 28.83 28.28
N TRP A 786 -3.17 28.68 26.99
CA TRP A 786 -3.54 29.75 26.05
C TRP A 786 -4.96 29.52 25.54
N ALA A 787 -5.71 30.59 25.40
CA ALA A 787 -6.94 30.59 24.59
C ALA A 787 -6.57 30.71 23.11
N PHE A 788 -7.45 30.20 22.25
CA PHE A 788 -7.36 30.34 20.80
C PHE A 788 -8.64 30.98 20.26
N ALA A 789 -8.55 32.01 19.44
CA ALA A 789 -9.72 32.59 18.77
C ALA A 789 -9.50 32.78 17.27
N GLN A 790 -10.55 32.62 16.50
CA GLN A 790 -10.61 33.00 15.08
C GLN A 790 -11.44 34.27 14.95
N VAL A 791 -10.98 35.27 14.19
CA VAL A 791 -11.77 36.45 13.87
C VAL A 791 -12.48 36.29 12.52
N HIS A 792 -13.72 36.76 12.41
CA HIS A 792 -14.47 36.83 11.17
C HIS A 792 -14.66 38.30 10.76
N LEU A 793 -13.89 38.71 9.76
CA LEU A 793 -13.86 40.08 9.24
C LEU A 793 -14.96 40.29 8.19
N SER A 794 -15.24 41.55 7.85
CA SER A 794 -16.15 41.88 6.76
C SER A 794 -15.61 41.44 5.39
N THR A 795 -14.30 41.27 5.26
CA THR A 795 -13.61 40.76 4.07
C THR A 795 -13.51 39.24 3.99
N SER A 796 -13.87 38.49 5.04
CA SER A 796 -13.86 37.03 5.01
C SER A 796 -14.75 36.44 3.90
N TYR A 797 -14.41 35.23 3.45
CA TYR A 797 -15.10 34.48 2.38
C TYR A 797 -15.19 35.20 1.03
N GLY A 798 -16.29 35.90 0.76
CA GLY A 798 -16.52 36.64 -0.49
C GLY A 798 -16.51 38.15 -0.30
N GLY A 799 -16.37 38.63 0.95
CA GLY A 799 -16.36 40.05 1.28
C GLY A 799 -15.10 40.76 0.79
N TYR A 800 -13.99 40.02 0.63
CA TYR A 800 -12.70 40.56 0.22
C TYR A 800 -12.72 41.29 -1.12
N GLY A 801 -13.74 41.04 -1.97
CA GLY A 801 -13.85 41.69 -3.27
C GLY A 801 -14.26 43.16 -3.17
N VAL A 802 -14.86 43.58 -2.05
CA VAL A 802 -15.41 44.94 -1.87
C VAL A 802 -14.86 45.66 -0.64
N GLY A 803 -14.11 44.97 0.23
CA GLY A 803 -13.37 45.56 1.35
C GLY A 803 -11.86 45.50 1.14
N GLY A 804 -11.08 46.09 2.03
CA GLY A 804 -9.63 46.13 1.95
C GLY A 804 -8.96 46.41 3.29
N LEU A 805 -7.62 46.43 3.29
CA LEU A 805 -6.79 46.34 4.50
C LEU A 805 -7.05 47.44 5.54
N ASP A 806 -7.38 48.67 5.14
CA ASP A 806 -7.71 49.74 6.11
C ASP A 806 -8.91 49.37 6.98
N GLY A 807 -9.95 48.78 6.37
CA GLY A 807 -11.14 48.32 7.08
C GLY A 807 -10.82 47.11 7.97
N ASP A 808 -10.05 46.16 7.45
CA ASP A 808 -9.62 44.97 8.18
C ASP A 808 -8.81 45.34 9.43
N VAL A 809 -7.89 46.29 9.31
CA VAL A 809 -7.10 46.81 10.42
C VAL A 809 -7.96 47.45 11.51
N GLU A 810 -8.99 48.22 11.16
CA GLU A 810 -9.93 48.78 12.14
C GLU A 810 -10.74 47.70 12.86
N GLU A 811 -11.15 46.65 12.12
CA GLU A 811 -11.91 45.53 12.67
C GLU A 811 -11.06 44.64 13.58
N ILE A 812 -9.81 44.36 13.20
CA ILE A 812 -8.83 43.62 14.02
C ILE A 812 -8.51 44.41 15.28
N GLU A 813 -8.26 45.72 15.19
CA GLU A 813 -8.00 46.56 16.36
C GLU A 813 -9.18 46.54 17.34
N ARG A 814 -10.41 46.59 16.83
CA ARG A 814 -11.63 46.49 17.63
C ARG A 814 -11.74 45.13 18.31
N CYS A 815 -11.43 44.05 17.60
CA CYS A 815 -11.43 42.68 18.15
C CYS A 815 -10.38 42.53 19.27
N VAL A 816 -9.16 43.02 19.06
CA VAL A 816 -8.08 43.01 20.07
C VAL A 816 -8.49 43.80 21.32
N LYS A 817 -9.08 44.99 21.17
CA LYS A 817 -9.59 45.79 22.28
C LYS A 817 -10.73 45.09 23.02
N TYR A 818 -11.65 44.44 22.30
CA TYR A 818 -12.74 43.67 22.90
C TYR A 818 -12.22 42.53 23.77
N PHE A 819 -11.31 41.69 23.24
CA PHE A 819 -10.71 40.62 24.03
C PHE A 819 -9.88 41.14 25.20
N GLY A 820 -9.19 42.28 25.03
CA GLY A 820 -8.40 42.91 26.09
C GLY A 820 -9.25 43.49 27.24
N HIS A 821 -10.27 44.29 26.91
CA HIS A 821 -11.04 45.06 27.89
C HIS A 821 -12.31 44.35 28.38
N GLU A 822 -13.06 43.70 27.49
CA GLU A 822 -14.35 43.08 27.84
C GLU A 822 -14.19 41.62 28.27
N VAL A 823 -13.34 40.85 27.57
CA VAL A 823 -13.07 39.44 27.92
C VAL A 823 -11.97 39.32 28.97
N GLY A 824 -11.04 40.28 29.04
CA GLY A 824 -10.01 40.36 30.08
C GLY A 824 -8.69 39.64 29.74
N LYS A 825 -8.38 39.46 28.45
CA LYS A 825 -7.08 38.92 28.00
C LYS A 825 -5.98 39.96 28.22
N ARG A 826 -4.85 39.54 28.79
CA ARG A 826 -3.71 40.41 29.15
C ARG A 826 -2.59 40.36 28.13
N ARG A 827 -2.47 39.24 27.39
CA ARG A 827 -1.47 39.03 26.35
C ARG A 827 -2.15 38.45 25.12
N ILE A 828 -2.05 39.12 23.99
CA ILE A 828 -2.62 38.70 22.71
C ILE A 828 -1.48 38.59 21.69
N VAL A 829 -1.44 37.48 20.98
CA VAL A 829 -0.55 37.26 19.82
C VAL A 829 -1.42 37.09 18.58
N LEU A 830 -1.16 37.88 17.54
CA LEU A 830 -1.86 37.74 16.26
C LEU A 830 -1.18 36.66 15.42
N VAL A 831 -1.98 35.85 14.73
CA VAL A 831 -1.48 34.88 13.75
C VAL A 831 -2.21 35.11 12.44
N GLY A 832 -1.49 35.65 11.47
CA GLY A 832 -1.98 35.86 10.11
C GLY A 832 -1.67 34.63 9.28
N HIS A 833 -2.65 34.17 8.51
CA HIS A 833 -2.49 33.13 7.50
C HIS A 833 -2.74 33.72 6.12
N SER A 834 -1.87 33.42 5.15
CA SER A 834 -2.04 33.89 3.77
C SER A 834 -2.21 35.42 3.76
N THR A 835 -3.26 35.96 3.12
CA THR A 835 -3.57 37.40 3.12
C THR A 835 -3.74 38.02 4.51
N GLY A 836 -4.08 37.24 5.54
CA GLY A 836 -4.06 37.70 6.94
C GLY A 836 -2.68 38.16 7.41
N CYS A 837 -1.60 37.76 6.72
CA CYS A 837 -0.26 38.30 6.95
C CYS A 837 -0.16 39.77 6.51
N GLN A 838 -0.83 40.13 5.40
CA GLN A 838 -0.89 41.48 4.85
C GLN A 838 -1.65 42.39 5.82
N ASP A 839 -2.76 41.90 6.40
CA ASP A 839 -3.51 42.61 7.45
C ASP A 839 -2.62 42.97 8.64
N ILE A 840 -1.83 42.00 9.12
CA ILE A 840 -0.91 42.22 10.25
C ILE A 840 0.17 43.24 9.88
N ILE A 841 0.81 43.10 8.72
CA ILE A 841 1.82 44.05 8.28
C ILE A 841 1.21 45.45 8.13
N HIS A 842 0.02 45.56 7.56
CA HIS A 842 -0.69 46.83 7.41
C HIS A 842 -1.03 47.45 8.76
N LEU A 843 -1.51 46.66 9.73
CA LEU A 843 -1.78 47.09 11.10
C LEU A 843 -0.53 47.69 11.75
N LEU A 844 0.62 47.00 11.65
CA LEU A 844 1.88 47.45 12.25
C LEU A 844 2.38 48.75 11.61
N LEU A 845 2.27 48.88 10.29
CA LEU A 845 2.73 50.07 9.55
C LEU A 845 1.83 51.29 9.78
N THR A 846 0.52 51.08 9.92
CA THR A 846 -0.46 52.18 10.02
C THR A 846 -0.67 52.67 11.44
N LYS A 847 -0.62 51.78 12.44
CA LYS A 847 -0.85 52.15 13.84
C LYS A 847 0.43 52.50 14.59
N GLY A 848 1.56 51.85 14.30
CA GLY A 848 2.85 52.11 14.98
C GLY A 848 2.71 52.13 16.50
N GLU A 849 3.00 53.28 17.14
CA GLU A 849 2.86 53.47 18.60
C GLU A 849 1.41 53.41 19.12
N GLY A 850 0.41 53.46 18.24
CA GLY A 850 -1.01 53.40 18.60
C GLY A 850 -1.57 51.98 18.82
N LEU A 851 -0.73 50.94 18.76
CA LEU A 851 -1.16 49.56 18.95
C LEU A 851 -1.68 49.31 20.38
N PRO A 852 -2.71 48.45 20.57
CA PRO A 852 -3.20 48.13 21.91
C PRO A 852 -2.12 47.49 22.80
N GLU A 853 -1.96 47.95 24.04
CA GLU A 853 -0.92 47.45 24.97
C GLU A 853 -0.97 45.94 25.22
N VAL A 854 -2.14 45.31 25.06
CA VAL A 854 -2.34 43.86 25.21
C VAL A 854 -1.74 43.04 24.06
N LEU A 855 -1.44 43.66 22.92
CA LEU A 855 -0.78 43.01 21.78
C LEU A 855 0.72 42.84 22.10
N LYS A 856 1.21 41.60 22.08
CA LYS A 856 2.56 41.26 22.52
C LYS A 856 3.45 40.59 21.47
N GLY A 857 2.89 40.26 20.31
CA GLY A 857 3.67 39.70 19.20
C GLY A 857 2.79 39.31 18.02
N VAL A 858 3.44 39.03 16.90
CA VAL A 858 2.76 38.63 15.66
C VAL A 858 3.43 37.42 15.01
N VAL A 859 2.63 36.56 14.39
CA VAL A 859 3.07 35.41 13.61
C VAL A 859 2.51 35.54 12.21
N LEU A 860 3.37 35.41 11.20
CA LEU A 860 3.01 35.38 9.79
C LEU A 860 3.19 33.95 9.28
N GLN A 861 2.12 33.27 8.93
CA GLN A 861 2.16 31.91 8.41
C GLN A 861 1.71 31.89 6.94
N ALA A 862 2.57 31.33 6.08
CA ALA A 862 2.44 31.45 4.63
C ALA A 862 2.30 32.91 4.13
N PRO A 863 3.26 33.81 4.46
CA PRO A 863 3.27 35.18 3.95
C PRO A 863 3.66 35.20 2.46
N VAL A 864 2.67 35.00 1.58
CA VAL A 864 2.85 34.93 0.12
C VAL A 864 2.32 36.18 -0.58
N SER A 865 2.73 36.40 -1.83
CA SER A 865 2.28 37.54 -2.64
C SER A 865 0.99 37.22 -3.41
N ASP A 866 -0.10 37.92 -3.06
CA ASP A 866 -1.35 37.88 -3.84
C ASP A 866 -1.10 38.30 -5.30
N ARG A 867 -0.28 39.34 -5.52
CA ARG A 867 0.07 39.84 -6.86
C ARG A 867 0.72 38.77 -7.71
N GLU A 868 1.77 38.12 -7.19
CA GLU A 868 2.51 37.11 -7.95
C GLU A 868 1.65 35.87 -8.22
N TYR A 869 0.81 35.49 -7.25
CA TYR A 869 -0.18 34.43 -7.41
C TYR A 869 -1.19 34.78 -8.51
N ILE A 870 -1.87 35.93 -8.43
CA ILE A 870 -2.86 36.38 -9.43
C ILE A 870 -2.23 36.44 -10.83
N ALA A 871 -1.02 37.01 -10.92
CA ALA A 871 -0.30 37.11 -12.18
C ALA A 871 0.10 35.73 -12.73
N SER A 872 0.24 34.68 -11.90
CA SER A 872 0.55 33.32 -12.35
C SER A 872 -0.67 32.58 -12.94
N GLN A 873 -1.88 33.01 -12.61
CA GLN A 873 -3.13 32.37 -13.05
C GLN A 873 -3.49 32.69 -14.52
N MET A 874 -2.75 33.59 -15.17
CA MET A 874 -3.06 34.00 -16.55
C MET A 874 -1.80 34.41 -17.33
N LYS A 875 -1.96 34.56 -18.65
CA LYS A 875 -0.88 35.07 -19.51
C LYS A 875 -0.57 36.53 -19.17
N GLN A 876 0.70 36.91 -19.29
CA GLN A 876 1.19 38.25 -18.95
C GLN A 876 0.39 39.36 -19.63
N GLU A 877 0.04 39.21 -20.92
CA GLU A 877 -0.70 40.24 -21.66
C GLU A 877 -2.13 40.42 -21.14
N VAL A 878 -2.72 39.35 -20.61
CA VAL A 878 -4.08 39.38 -20.01
C VAL A 878 -4.02 40.04 -18.64
N TYR A 879 -3.03 39.67 -17.84
CA TYR A 879 -2.78 40.27 -16.52
C TYR A 879 -2.54 41.77 -16.65
N ASP A 880 -1.61 42.19 -17.52
CA ASP A 880 -1.31 43.60 -17.77
C ASP A 880 -2.58 44.36 -18.21
N GLY A 881 -3.39 43.74 -19.07
CA GLY A 881 -4.67 44.30 -19.52
C GLY A 881 -5.70 44.47 -18.38
N TYR A 882 -5.76 43.54 -17.43
CA TYR A 882 -6.67 43.64 -16.27
C TYR A 882 -6.19 44.64 -15.23
N VAL A 883 -4.88 44.71 -14.97
CA VAL A 883 -4.29 45.73 -14.10
C VAL A 883 -4.52 47.13 -14.69
N GLU A 884 -4.32 47.30 -16.01
CA GLU A 884 -4.57 48.56 -16.70
C GLU A 884 -6.06 48.95 -16.72
N LEU A 885 -6.95 47.96 -16.87
CA LEU A 885 -8.38 48.17 -16.76
C LEU A 885 -8.76 48.63 -15.34
N ALA A 886 -8.25 47.95 -14.31
CA ALA A 886 -8.48 48.34 -12.92
C ALA A 886 -7.94 49.74 -12.63
N ARG A 887 -6.76 50.09 -13.16
CA ARG A 887 -6.19 51.44 -13.07
C ARG A 887 -7.09 52.50 -13.68
N THR A 888 -7.64 52.21 -14.86
CA THR A 888 -8.51 53.13 -15.60
C THR A 888 -9.86 53.28 -14.89
N MET A 889 -10.43 52.17 -14.43
CA MET A 889 -11.67 52.17 -13.65
C MET A 889 -11.47 52.84 -12.29
N LYS A 890 -10.34 52.65 -11.61
CA LYS A 890 -10.02 53.35 -10.35
C LYS A 890 -9.95 54.87 -10.51
N ALA A 891 -9.54 55.36 -11.68
CA ALA A 891 -9.55 56.79 -11.99
C ALA A 891 -10.97 57.38 -12.19
N VAL A 892 -11.99 56.52 -12.30
CA VAL A 892 -13.40 56.89 -12.51
C VAL A 892 -14.21 56.40 -11.31
N GLU A 893 -14.89 57.31 -10.60
CA GLU A 893 -15.73 56.94 -9.43
C GLU A 893 -14.99 56.23 -8.27
N ASP A 894 -13.72 56.58 -8.04
CA ASP A 894 -12.90 56.10 -6.90
C ASP A 894 -12.75 54.56 -6.84
N GLY A 895 -12.89 53.90 -8.00
CA GLY A 895 -12.66 52.47 -8.17
C GLY A 895 -13.67 51.54 -7.51
N GLN A 896 -14.82 52.05 -7.05
CA GLN A 896 -15.86 51.24 -6.40
C GLN A 896 -16.69 50.40 -7.39
N GLU A 897 -16.53 50.62 -8.69
CA GLU A 897 -17.17 49.81 -9.72
C GLU A 897 -16.64 48.37 -9.73
N ILE A 898 -17.55 47.41 -9.89
CA ILE A 898 -17.20 45.99 -10.00
C ILE A 898 -16.55 45.72 -11.36
N MET A 899 -15.37 45.08 -11.32
CA MET A 899 -14.63 44.64 -12.50
C MET A 899 -15.43 43.61 -13.31
N PRO A 900 -15.15 43.46 -14.62
CA PRO A 900 -15.82 42.45 -15.44
C PRO A 900 -15.75 41.06 -14.82
N ARG A 901 -16.82 40.28 -14.99
CA ARG A 901 -16.95 38.94 -14.37
C ARG A 901 -15.74 38.02 -14.60
N LYS A 902 -15.12 38.11 -15.78
CA LYS A 902 -13.91 37.34 -16.12
C LYS A 902 -12.73 37.61 -15.18
N VAL A 903 -12.62 38.83 -14.67
CA VAL A 903 -11.59 39.23 -13.69
C VAL A 903 -11.92 38.66 -12.32
N CYS A 904 -13.19 38.70 -11.92
CA CYS A 904 -13.68 38.13 -10.66
C CYS A 904 -13.41 36.61 -10.59
N ASP A 905 -13.60 35.89 -11.70
CA ASP A 905 -13.41 34.43 -11.75
C ASP A 905 -11.94 34.00 -11.57
N VAL A 906 -10.97 34.91 -11.73
CA VAL A 906 -9.54 34.63 -11.47
C VAL A 906 -9.25 34.54 -9.97
N ILE A 907 -9.92 35.36 -9.16
CA ILE A 907 -9.65 35.52 -7.74
C ILE A 907 -10.88 35.04 -6.99
N GLY A 908 -11.02 33.74 -6.76
CA GLY A 908 -12.07 33.15 -5.90
C GLY A 908 -13.53 33.30 -6.39
N GLY A 909 -13.80 34.07 -7.45
CA GLY A 909 -15.13 34.24 -8.03
C GLY A 909 -16.04 35.25 -7.32
N ALA A 910 -15.57 35.94 -6.28
CA ALA A 910 -16.31 37.03 -5.66
C ALA A 910 -16.35 38.28 -6.58
N PRO A 911 -17.45 39.05 -6.61
CA PRO A 911 -17.47 40.36 -7.26
C PRO A 911 -16.38 41.25 -6.66
N ILE A 912 -15.44 41.71 -7.48
CA ILE A 912 -14.31 42.53 -7.04
C ILE A 912 -14.38 43.95 -7.61
N THR A 913 -14.21 44.96 -6.77
CA THR A 913 -14.11 46.36 -7.22
C THR A 913 -12.79 46.61 -7.96
N ALA A 914 -12.75 47.63 -8.82
CA ALA A 914 -11.53 48.02 -9.50
C ALA A 914 -10.43 48.42 -8.51
N ASP A 915 -10.80 49.12 -7.45
CA ASP A 915 -9.92 49.50 -6.36
C ASP A 915 -9.28 48.28 -5.68
N ARG A 916 -10.11 47.29 -5.31
CA ARG A 916 -9.63 46.10 -4.61
C ARG A 916 -8.80 45.20 -5.50
N PHE A 917 -9.18 45.03 -6.77
CA PHE A 917 -8.35 44.30 -7.74
C PHE A 917 -7.00 44.98 -7.92
N TRP A 918 -6.96 46.31 -8.01
CA TRP A 918 -5.71 47.07 -8.06
C TRP A 918 -4.85 46.82 -6.81
N SER A 919 -5.45 46.86 -5.62
CA SER A 919 -4.72 46.65 -4.36
C SER A 919 -4.07 45.27 -4.26
N LEU A 920 -4.74 44.21 -4.75
CA LEU A 920 -4.23 42.84 -4.76
C LEU A 920 -3.25 42.55 -5.91
N ALA A 921 -3.50 43.11 -7.10
CA ALA A 921 -2.83 42.68 -8.33
C ALA A 921 -1.80 43.69 -8.87
N ALA A 922 -1.80 44.96 -8.48
CA ALA A 922 -0.87 45.94 -9.03
C ALA A 922 0.43 46.01 -8.22
N LYS A 923 1.57 46.28 -8.89
CA LYS A 923 2.82 46.60 -8.18
C LYS A 923 2.64 47.90 -7.40
N GLY A 924 2.95 47.88 -6.10
CA GLY A 924 2.67 48.99 -5.20
C GLY A 924 1.19 49.17 -4.86
N GLY A 925 0.36 48.15 -5.11
CA GLY A 925 -0.98 48.04 -4.53
C GLY A 925 -0.91 47.95 -2.99
N GLN A 926 -2.03 48.19 -2.31
CA GLN A 926 -2.07 48.25 -0.84
C GLN A 926 -1.65 46.92 -0.19
N ASP A 927 -1.88 45.78 -0.84
CA ASP A 927 -1.58 44.44 -0.32
C ASP A 927 -0.19 43.94 -0.77
N ASP A 928 0.56 44.71 -1.56
CA ASP A 928 1.82 44.30 -2.18
C ASP A 928 3.01 44.36 -1.21
N TYR A 929 2.99 43.53 -0.16
CA TYR A 929 4.03 43.49 0.88
C TYR A 929 5.07 42.38 0.70
N PHE A 930 4.70 41.29 0.00
CA PHE A 930 5.48 40.05 -0.04
C PHE A 930 6.03 39.67 -1.41
N SER A 931 5.79 40.48 -2.45
CA SER A 931 6.29 40.18 -3.80
C SER A 931 7.82 40.16 -3.85
N SER A 932 8.36 39.19 -4.57
CA SER A 932 9.80 38.90 -4.64
C SER A 932 10.59 39.97 -5.40
N ASP A 933 9.92 40.78 -6.22
CA ASP A 933 10.49 41.84 -7.06
C ASP A 933 10.40 43.25 -6.44
N LEU A 934 10.08 43.37 -5.14
CA LEU A 934 10.04 44.64 -4.44
C LEU A 934 11.45 45.16 -4.11
N GLU A 935 11.67 46.44 -4.38
CA GLU A 935 12.89 47.15 -3.98
C GLU A 935 12.93 47.38 -2.46
N LYS A 936 14.10 47.76 -1.94
CA LYS A 936 14.34 47.86 -0.48
C LYS A 936 13.40 48.86 0.21
N ASP A 937 13.11 49.99 -0.44
CA ASP A 937 12.23 51.05 0.05
C ASP A 937 10.74 50.74 -0.14
N GLU A 938 10.40 49.84 -1.07
CA GLU A 938 9.03 49.35 -1.27
C GLU A 938 8.62 48.35 -0.19
N ARG A 939 9.56 47.54 0.31
CA ARG A 939 9.33 46.51 1.34
C ARG A 939 8.88 47.09 2.70
N PRO A 940 8.13 46.32 3.51
CA PRO A 940 7.65 46.78 4.82
C PRO A 940 8.70 46.67 5.93
N TRP A 941 9.66 45.75 5.80
CA TRP A 941 10.49 45.24 6.91
C TRP A 941 11.22 46.31 7.71
N SER A 942 11.83 47.30 7.03
CA SER A 942 12.59 48.37 7.69
C SER A 942 11.73 49.40 8.44
N ARG A 943 10.40 49.36 8.24
CA ARG A 943 9.42 50.29 8.81
C ARG A 943 8.60 49.67 9.95
N LEU A 944 8.84 48.38 10.26
CA LEU A 944 8.13 47.71 11.36
C LEU A 944 8.63 48.22 12.72
N PRO A 945 7.76 48.27 13.76
CA PRO A 945 8.17 48.66 15.11
C PRO A 945 9.29 47.77 15.67
N GLU A 946 10.34 48.37 16.22
CA GLU A 946 11.52 47.65 16.73
C GLU A 946 11.21 46.73 17.93
N ASP A 947 10.20 47.10 18.71
CA ASP A 947 9.80 46.46 19.96
C ASP A 947 8.72 45.38 19.81
N MET A 948 8.23 45.13 18.58
CA MET A 948 7.21 44.12 18.30
C MET A 948 7.85 42.78 17.89
N PRO A 949 7.78 41.72 18.73
CA PRO A 949 8.28 40.40 18.35
C PRO A 949 7.53 39.83 17.14
N LEU A 950 8.28 39.25 16.21
CA LEU A 950 7.73 38.70 14.96
C LEU A 950 8.27 37.30 14.66
N LEU A 951 7.37 36.38 14.30
CA LEU A 951 7.72 35.07 13.74
C LEU A 951 7.12 34.94 12.33
N ALA A 952 7.95 34.85 11.29
CA ALA A 952 7.52 34.55 9.94
C ALA A 952 7.85 33.10 9.58
N VAL A 953 6.84 32.30 9.25
CA VAL A 953 6.95 30.90 8.85
C VAL A 953 6.49 30.75 7.40
N TYR A 954 7.45 30.52 6.52
CA TYR A 954 7.25 30.36 5.08
C TYR A 954 7.19 28.88 4.72
N SER A 955 6.24 28.50 3.87
CA SER A 955 6.03 27.12 3.44
C SER A 955 6.89 26.78 2.19
N ASP A 956 7.73 25.76 2.32
CA ASP A 956 8.69 25.36 1.26
C ASP A 956 8.00 24.86 -0.02
N GLU A 957 6.90 24.13 0.10
CA GLU A 957 6.08 23.61 -1.01
C GLU A 957 4.76 24.39 -1.18
N ASP A 958 4.73 25.66 -0.77
CA ASP A 958 3.56 26.54 -0.94
C ASP A 958 3.15 26.66 -2.43
N GLU A 959 1.95 26.18 -2.74
CA GLU A 959 1.37 26.14 -4.08
C GLU A 959 0.90 27.50 -4.62
N TYR A 960 0.84 28.54 -3.78
CA TYR A 960 0.51 29.90 -4.19
C TYR A 960 1.75 30.71 -4.59
N VAL A 961 2.95 30.11 -4.47
CA VAL A 961 4.22 30.74 -4.81
C VAL A 961 4.76 30.14 -6.10
N ARG A 962 5.22 31.00 -7.02
CA ARG A 962 5.80 30.56 -8.29
C ARG A 962 7.08 29.76 -8.06
N GLU A 963 7.27 28.68 -8.84
CA GLU A 963 8.45 27.81 -8.75
C GLU A 963 9.79 28.56 -8.91
N GLN A 964 9.80 29.71 -9.61
CA GLN A 964 11.03 30.48 -9.84
C GLN A 964 11.46 31.32 -8.63
N VAL A 965 10.62 31.47 -7.60
CA VAL A 965 10.94 32.28 -6.42
C VAL A 965 11.84 31.47 -5.48
N ASP A 966 13.06 31.96 -5.24
CA ASP A 966 13.95 31.42 -4.22
C ASP A 966 13.48 31.90 -2.83
N LYS A 967 12.67 31.06 -2.18
CA LYS A 967 12.04 31.34 -0.88
C LYS A 967 13.09 31.57 0.22
N GLN A 968 14.20 30.84 0.19
CA GLN A 968 15.26 31.01 1.19
C GLN A 968 15.99 32.35 1.01
N MET A 969 16.32 32.71 -0.23
CA MET A 969 16.93 34.01 -0.54
C MET A 969 15.99 35.18 -0.18
N LEU A 970 14.68 35.01 -0.41
CA LEU A 970 13.66 35.98 -0.06
C LEU A 970 13.58 36.18 1.47
N LEU A 971 13.54 35.11 2.25
CA LEU A 971 13.57 35.17 3.71
C LEU A 971 14.86 35.81 4.26
N ASP A 972 16.01 35.46 3.71
CA ASP A 972 17.30 36.05 4.10
C ASP A 972 17.31 37.58 3.84
N THR A 973 16.66 38.00 2.76
CA THR A 973 16.47 39.40 2.41
C THR A 973 15.57 40.12 3.40
N TRP A 974 14.44 39.53 3.77
CA TRP A 974 13.52 40.09 4.78
C TRP A 974 14.20 40.20 6.14
N LYS A 975 14.94 39.16 6.54
CA LYS A 975 15.72 39.14 7.77
C LYS A 975 16.78 40.24 7.83
N LYS A 976 17.39 40.57 6.70
CA LYS A 976 18.39 41.65 6.62
C LYS A 976 17.78 43.04 6.75
N ASP A 977 16.57 43.23 6.23
CA ASP A 977 15.90 44.52 6.22
C ASP A 977 15.07 44.80 7.49
N CYS A 978 14.74 43.76 8.27
CA CYS A 978 13.97 43.88 9.50
C CYS A 978 14.84 44.35 10.68
N PRO A 979 14.47 45.44 11.38
CA PRO A 979 15.27 46.01 12.47
C PRO A 979 15.01 45.34 13.83
N SER A 980 13.99 44.48 13.95
CA SER A 980 13.47 43.95 15.23
C SER A 980 13.95 42.53 15.59
N ASP A 981 13.55 42.04 16.78
CA ASP A 981 13.66 40.63 17.20
C ASP A 981 12.69 39.75 16.39
N ALA A 982 13.02 39.56 15.11
CA ALA A 982 12.25 38.80 14.15
C ALA A 982 12.90 37.45 13.82
N THR A 983 12.10 36.39 13.87
CA THR A 983 12.51 35.04 13.47
C THR A 983 11.88 34.68 12.13
N PHE A 984 12.70 34.34 11.14
CA PHE A 984 12.26 33.89 9.82
C PHE A 984 12.59 32.40 9.65
N VAL A 985 11.60 31.60 9.30
CA VAL A 985 11.69 30.14 9.20
C VAL A 985 11.17 29.69 7.84
N LEU A 986 11.93 28.85 7.14
CA LEU A 986 11.44 28.06 6.02
C LEU A 986 11.06 26.67 6.54
N LEU A 987 9.80 26.28 6.38
CA LEU A 987 9.26 25.03 6.87
C LEU A 987 9.33 23.95 5.77
N PRO A 988 10.23 22.95 5.87
CA PRO A 988 10.48 22.01 4.77
C PRO A 988 9.25 21.16 4.43
N ARG A 989 8.99 20.96 3.13
CA ARG A 989 7.86 20.15 2.62
C ARG A 989 6.48 20.56 3.16
N ALA A 990 6.33 21.82 3.57
CA ALA A 990 5.05 22.36 4.03
C ALA A 990 4.30 23.01 2.88
N ARG A 991 3.00 22.75 2.78
CA ARG A 991 2.07 23.40 1.83
C ARG A 991 1.58 24.73 2.39
N HIS A 992 0.76 25.46 1.65
CA HIS A 992 0.20 26.75 2.08
C HIS A 992 -0.46 26.68 3.46
N ASP A 993 -1.24 25.62 3.70
CA ASP A 993 -1.90 25.31 4.98
C ASP A 993 -1.04 24.45 5.92
N ILE A 994 0.27 24.39 5.71
CA ILE A 994 1.28 23.58 6.43
C ILE A 994 1.14 22.05 6.19
N GLY A 995 -0.08 21.53 6.06
CA GLY A 995 -0.39 20.13 5.80
C GLY A 995 -1.50 19.56 6.70
N GLU A 996 -1.82 18.27 6.53
CA GLU A 996 -2.90 17.60 7.28
C GLU A 996 -2.66 17.57 8.80
N GLU A 997 -3.75 17.41 9.55
CA GLU A 997 -3.77 17.28 11.00
C GLU A 997 -2.75 16.24 11.50
N GLY A 998 -1.91 16.63 12.46
CA GLY A 998 -0.89 15.74 13.05
C GLY A 998 0.33 15.44 12.18
N SER A 999 0.46 16.08 11.00
CA SER A 999 1.64 16.01 10.15
C SER A 999 2.92 16.47 10.84
N GLU A 1000 4.08 16.08 10.31
CA GLU A 1000 5.40 16.48 10.81
C GLU A 1000 5.60 18.01 10.69
N GLN A 1001 5.05 18.60 9.63
CA GLN A 1001 5.09 20.02 9.34
C GLN A 1001 4.30 20.82 10.38
N VAL A 1002 3.07 20.42 10.70
CA VAL A 1002 2.27 21.06 11.76
C VAL A 1002 3.00 20.98 13.09
N LYS A 1003 3.59 19.83 13.44
CA LYS A 1003 4.39 19.69 14.68
C LYS A 1003 5.59 20.64 14.71
N THR A 1004 6.29 20.78 13.59
CA THR A 1004 7.47 21.66 13.48
C THR A 1004 7.07 23.14 13.57
N PHE A 1005 5.96 23.53 12.93
CA PHE A 1005 5.37 24.86 13.10
C PHE A 1005 5.05 25.16 14.57
N LEU A 1006 4.39 24.22 15.26
CA LEU A 1006 4.03 24.36 16.67
C LEU A 1006 5.26 24.45 17.60
N GLN A 1007 6.39 23.83 17.26
CA GLN A 1007 7.66 23.97 17.99
C GLN A 1007 8.27 25.38 17.84
N HIS A 1008 8.20 25.95 16.63
CA HIS A 1008 8.62 27.33 16.41
C HIS A 1008 7.70 28.32 17.12
N LEU A 1009 6.39 28.08 17.07
CA LEU A 1009 5.41 28.86 17.80
C LEU A 1009 5.63 28.79 19.30
N GLU A 1010 5.91 27.61 19.86
CA GLU A 1010 6.26 27.41 21.27
C GLU A 1010 7.47 28.26 21.68
N THR A 1011 8.56 28.15 20.91
CA THR A 1011 9.77 28.94 21.16
C THR A 1011 9.50 30.45 21.09
N PHE A 1012 8.56 30.87 20.25
CA PHE A 1012 8.17 32.27 20.11
C PHE A 1012 7.32 32.76 21.27
N VAL A 1013 6.26 32.03 21.63
CA VAL A 1013 5.37 32.45 22.74
C VAL A 1013 6.05 32.38 24.09
N ASP A 1014 7.04 31.50 24.30
CA ASP A 1014 7.80 31.40 25.55
C ASP A 1014 8.71 32.63 25.79
N LYS A 1015 9.03 33.38 24.75
CA LYS A 1015 9.80 34.64 24.85
C LYS A 1015 8.94 35.84 25.27
N ILE A 1016 7.61 35.71 25.21
CA ILE A 1016 6.61 36.78 25.34
C ILE A 1016 5.77 36.56 26.61
#